data_AF-A0A8J4PN79-F1
#
_entry.id   AF-A0A8J4PN79-F1
#
_cell.length_a   1.000
_cell.length_b   1.000
_cell.length_c   1.000
_cell.angle_alpha   90.00
_cell.angle_beta   90.00
_cell.angle_gamma   90.00
#
_symmetry.space_group_name_H-M   'P 1'
#
loop_
_entity.id
_entity.type
_entity.pdbx_description
1 polymer ?
#
loop_
_entity_poly.entity_id
_entity_poly.type
_entity_poly.pdbx_seq_one_letter_code
_entity_poly.pdbx_strand_id
1 'polypeptide(L)'
;MYRFVFLLFCIFVLLPNVYSLQVVDLTRHEMTNQYANVNGTVNPTWKCRIYNQILIEDPAGITNATIVEASYFRVLRKNATAILYTFTIDLLPSTTQYVIKIFVNGDPVFKTHTINYICDHPPTPLDITILDVKPIYTLSHLTLSMYFLFKMNNIDADKLNGPLFEILSYDRQYTTTSQYVDKGIYCAVLAPTINTTSTNPIEIGIRYDNYENQLYYFNYTLTSPFPDYNNQIVSSNPNFMTLPLDTSSNLRYPTFSSFFEVEFTENKPLLSLFSYEQKTNPAVLVQGNYTHGTYYSKFAYTPNNTQITFTALLDPMINQTKTFNYIASDKPTVSAVVASTALPDVVSQQFQTNVTFKADVIAWSSMVTILPYPFGYSSGNSISYLRKNDMPFNNENFISGAYGIKTGVDNDIVSYDFISGIPTIVPDNQPPVIESIESYVCPDGNHYVIKLRITDNLSGFSSIYYYGDYTDIVSGDLNDGYYEFLRPTNDLSFMLLGMGLIYDQLNNLDVFTYRYGDVLTIDLQEFPYKILNFSNVVNIEFEMNEIDVSHSDVYNRLFIYTSNIDKTIHPGMMVPKYGDEPINLDDQSLTYSGSWDDSMGCYVIPFMVRKNFSPGFFEYVLKFGAYSIHYGSFFGSWFGEKAMLNIISKTTDILGPIVINLSVENRAVTIPNSVFVTLVWNLTIHDMYNGFSNGQVSITSSLDLVKYNTSFTAADLIEGDIYDGVYQFKVRVNPKCKSQTFYISYLYLEDNGTYYSLYREGGEFPTNTLSQFINPFLFAPDVTTASSVVVDCQNALVDTTPPTLTAFSFSPNFVDVFDSGELYNNSREVIFQMTASDDNGILLGSPPTVYLQDKRTRVVSQVSELVSSTDTEAVFRCNFTVPFGFGFKSDIYVSVFGIVDNQSNFKGYSISQLAAASFPYKLQVQPLLTHNVSVFSTINLYESGHISIRGRNFDPTDQLLIRFNNGTFATLSNSIFNTNSIIVFNNPSFIPIQDLTITIQKSNGKFSNSVNVQVKKTPHYGPPASSTTSSSQESSSSDEPPVTNKPQTCISDCGGIDHGVCTPAGCVCKSPWVGASCTSQVIIIDPVINSTTPSTNIKVPTKDKT
;
A
#
# COMPACT_ATOMS: atom_id res chain seq x y z
N MET A 1 0.98 -33.03 76.23
CA MET A 1 0.05 -32.47 75.22
C MET A 1 0.78 -31.72 74.11
N TYR A 2 1.65 -30.74 74.40
CA TYR A 2 2.41 -30.00 73.37
C TYR A 2 3.31 -30.85 72.45
N ARG A 3 3.94 -31.94 72.95
CA ARG A 3 4.73 -32.85 72.10
C ARG A 3 3.89 -33.72 71.14
N PHE A 4 2.61 -33.94 71.45
CA PHE A 4 1.71 -34.72 70.60
C PHE A 4 1.10 -33.85 69.49
N VAL A 5 0.85 -32.57 69.78
CA VAL A 5 0.40 -31.59 68.79
C VAL A 5 1.53 -31.21 67.82
N PHE A 6 2.77 -31.10 68.29
CA PHE A 6 3.92 -30.85 67.41
C PHE A 6 4.25 -32.05 66.50
N LEU A 7 4.07 -33.29 67.00
CA LEU A 7 4.22 -34.49 66.17
C LEU A 7 3.11 -34.58 65.10
N LEU A 8 1.87 -34.21 65.42
CA LEU A 8 0.77 -34.17 64.44
C LEU A 8 0.97 -33.06 63.40
N PHE A 9 1.51 -31.90 63.80
CA PHE A 9 1.78 -30.79 62.88
C PHE A 9 2.96 -31.10 61.95
N CYS A 10 4.02 -31.75 62.44
CA CYS A 10 5.10 -32.23 61.58
C CYS A 10 4.64 -33.35 60.63
N ILE A 11 3.69 -34.20 61.03
CA ILE A 11 3.12 -35.23 60.13
C ILE A 11 2.24 -34.59 59.05
N PHE A 12 1.51 -33.50 59.33
CA PHE A 12 0.71 -32.81 58.32
C PHE A 12 1.52 -31.89 57.38
N VAL A 13 2.67 -31.37 57.83
CA VAL A 13 3.54 -30.51 57.00
C VAL A 13 4.58 -31.33 56.21
N LEU A 14 4.85 -32.59 56.59
CA LEU A 14 5.76 -33.50 55.88
C LEU A 14 5.05 -34.59 55.07
N LEU A 15 3.71 -34.59 55.00
CA LEU A 15 3.04 -35.31 53.93
C LEU A 15 3.37 -34.55 52.64
N PRO A 16 4.04 -35.18 51.65
CA PRO A 16 4.20 -34.54 50.35
C PRO A 16 2.81 -34.17 49.88
N ASN A 17 2.61 -32.90 49.51
CA ASN A 17 1.44 -32.50 48.73
C ASN A 17 1.35 -33.53 47.60
N VAL A 18 0.36 -34.41 47.66
CA VAL A 18 0.09 -35.36 46.60
C VAL A 18 -0.46 -34.49 45.49
N TYR A 19 0.43 -33.91 44.69
CA TYR A 19 0.06 -33.11 43.54
C TYR A 19 -0.74 -34.04 42.63
N SER A 20 -2.05 -33.80 42.56
CA SER A 20 -2.91 -34.59 41.71
C SER A 20 -2.62 -34.19 40.28
N LEU A 21 -2.00 -35.08 39.51
CA LEU A 21 -1.85 -34.91 38.08
C LEU A 21 -3.24 -34.61 37.47
N GLN A 22 -3.39 -33.41 36.91
CA GLN A 22 -4.61 -33.02 36.22
C GLN A 22 -4.37 -33.16 34.72
N VAL A 23 -5.08 -34.11 34.12
CA VAL A 23 -5.17 -34.25 32.67
C VAL A 23 -6.46 -33.54 32.26
N VAL A 24 -6.33 -32.48 31.49
CA VAL A 24 -7.45 -31.75 30.89
C VAL A 24 -7.52 -32.15 29.42
N ASP A 25 -8.67 -32.69 29.01
CA ASP A 25 -8.97 -32.97 27.61
C ASP A 25 -9.42 -31.66 26.95
N LEU A 26 -8.65 -31.18 25.98
CA LEU A 26 -8.93 -29.95 25.24
C LEU A 26 -9.59 -30.24 23.89
N THR A 27 -10.00 -31.48 23.64
CA THR A 27 -10.48 -31.90 22.33
C THR A 27 -11.90 -31.39 22.10
N ARG A 28 -12.07 -30.59 21.05
CA ARG A 28 -13.41 -30.20 20.58
C ARG A 28 -14.12 -31.44 20.03
N HIS A 29 -15.31 -31.75 20.55
CA HIS A 29 -16.14 -32.88 20.10
C HIS A 29 -16.44 -32.88 18.59
N GLU A 30 -16.30 -31.74 17.91
CA GLU A 30 -16.51 -31.61 16.46
C GLU A 30 -15.32 -32.09 15.60
N MET A 31 -14.13 -32.28 16.18
CA MET A 31 -12.92 -32.72 15.45
C MET A 31 -12.67 -34.24 15.52
N THR A 32 -13.51 -35.02 16.20
CA THR A 32 -13.25 -36.45 16.47
C THR A 32 -13.70 -37.42 15.38
N ASN A 33 -14.33 -36.96 14.30
CA ASN A 33 -14.75 -37.82 13.20
C ASN A 33 -13.89 -37.56 11.95
N GLN A 34 -12.69 -38.14 11.93
CA GLN A 34 -11.90 -38.22 10.72
C GLN A 34 -11.74 -39.67 10.27
N TYR A 35 -11.88 -39.88 8.98
CA TYR A 35 -11.77 -41.18 8.35
C TYR A 35 -10.32 -41.43 7.92
N ALA A 36 -9.77 -42.63 8.19
CA ALA A 36 -8.38 -42.94 7.84
C ALA A 36 -8.21 -44.18 6.95
N ASN A 37 -7.28 -44.03 6.00
CA ASN A 37 -6.79 -45.02 5.04
C ASN A 37 -5.96 -46.14 5.69
N VAL A 38 -6.03 -47.35 5.14
CA VAL A 38 -5.08 -48.44 5.37
C VAL A 38 -4.51 -48.93 4.03
N ASN A 39 -3.18 -48.87 3.92
CA ASN A 39 -2.41 -49.28 2.74
C ASN A 39 -2.86 -50.62 2.12
N GLY A 40 -3.28 -50.57 0.85
CA GLY A 40 -2.84 -51.52 -0.18
C GLY A 40 -3.35 -52.97 -0.13
N THR A 41 -4.52 -53.28 0.43
CA THR A 41 -5.14 -54.61 0.27
C THR A 41 -6.60 -54.54 -0.20
N VAL A 42 -6.99 -55.54 -0.99
CA VAL A 42 -8.20 -55.61 -1.85
C VAL A 42 -9.53 -55.72 -1.05
N ASN A 43 -9.54 -55.41 0.24
CA ASN A 43 -10.74 -55.31 1.08
C ASN A 43 -10.53 -54.23 2.16
N PRO A 44 -11.03 -53.00 1.96
CA PRO A 44 -10.82 -51.92 2.93
C PRO A 44 -11.60 -52.21 4.21
N THR A 45 -10.87 -52.41 5.31
CA THR A 45 -11.44 -52.33 6.67
C THR A 45 -11.23 -50.90 7.15
N TRP A 46 -12.32 -50.14 7.21
CA TRP A 46 -12.32 -48.74 7.66
C TRP A 46 -11.75 -48.63 9.08
N LYS A 47 -11.01 -47.56 9.38
CA LYS A 47 -10.61 -47.20 10.74
C LYS A 47 -10.91 -45.73 10.99
N CYS A 48 -11.37 -45.41 12.19
CA CYS A 48 -11.64 -44.05 12.62
C CYS A 48 -10.39 -43.46 13.26
N ARG A 49 -9.97 -42.28 12.80
CA ARG A 49 -8.80 -41.61 13.32
C ARG A 49 -9.23 -40.46 14.20
N ILE A 50 -8.85 -40.52 15.47
CA ILE A 50 -9.17 -39.47 16.43
C ILE A 50 -7.93 -38.61 16.67
N TYR A 51 -8.06 -37.31 16.42
CA TYR A 51 -7.08 -36.29 16.81
C TYR A 51 -7.50 -35.71 18.15
N ASN A 52 -6.61 -35.76 19.14
CA ASN A 52 -6.84 -35.19 20.46
C ASN A 52 -5.69 -34.30 20.88
N GLN A 53 -6.01 -33.38 21.78
CA GLN A 53 -5.03 -32.59 22.51
C GLN A 53 -5.29 -32.75 24.02
N ILE A 54 -4.24 -33.09 24.76
CA ILE A 54 -4.31 -33.21 26.21
C ILE A 54 -3.31 -32.24 26.83
N LEU A 55 -3.77 -31.48 27.82
CA LEU A 55 -2.91 -30.69 28.68
C LEU A 55 -2.66 -31.49 29.96
N ILE A 56 -1.39 -31.74 30.25
CA ILE A 56 -0.98 -32.36 31.51
C ILE A 56 -0.37 -31.26 32.37
N GLU A 57 -1.08 -30.88 33.44
CA GLU A 57 -0.60 -29.92 34.42
C GLU A 57 0.16 -30.65 35.52
N ASP A 58 1.44 -30.32 35.68
CA ASP A 58 2.29 -30.80 36.78
C ASP A 58 3.34 -29.74 37.15
N PRO A 59 3.24 -29.12 38.34
CA PRO A 59 4.22 -28.15 38.81
C PRO A 59 5.58 -28.75 39.21
N ALA A 60 5.78 -30.08 39.19
CA ALA A 60 6.93 -30.73 39.83
C ALA A 60 7.75 -31.74 38.99
N GLY A 61 7.80 -31.58 37.65
CA GLY A 61 8.93 -32.13 36.87
C GLY A 61 8.64 -33.30 35.92
N ILE A 62 7.62 -33.18 35.06
CA ILE A 62 7.46 -34.10 33.93
C ILE A 62 8.59 -33.89 32.90
N THR A 63 9.35 -34.94 32.65
CA THR A 63 10.39 -34.95 31.60
C THR A 63 9.88 -35.58 30.32
N ASN A 64 9.03 -36.61 30.41
CA ASN A 64 8.44 -37.28 29.25
C ASN A 64 7.08 -37.90 29.60
N ALA A 65 6.14 -37.89 28.65
CA ALA A 65 4.92 -38.67 28.73
C ALA A 65 4.76 -39.50 27.45
N THR A 66 4.19 -40.69 27.54
CA THR A 66 3.89 -41.54 26.39
C THR A 66 2.44 -42.02 26.46
N ILE A 67 1.79 -42.11 25.31
CA ILE A 67 0.47 -42.74 25.18
C ILE A 67 0.66 -44.07 24.48
N VAL A 68 0.12 -45.13 25.08
CA VAL A 68 0.13 -46.47 24.47
C VAL A 68 -0.89 -46.51 23.33
N GLU A 69 -0.48 -47.05 22.17
CA GLU A 69 -1.27 -47.24 20.94
C GLU A 69 -1.62 -45.97 20.13
N ALA A 70 -1.03 -44.81 20.43
CA ALA A 70 -1.13 -43.66 19.52
C ALA A 70 -0.34 -43.92 18.23
N SER A 71 -0.98 -43.74 17.07
CA SER A 71 -0.32 -43.81 15.75
C SER A 71 0.59 -42.60 15.51
N TYR A 72 0.35 -41.50 16.22
CA TYR A 72 1.21 -40.31 16.26
C TYR A 72 1.11 -39.64 17.64
N PHE A 73 2.22 -39.17 18.21
CA PHE A 73 2.25 -38.48 19.50
C PHE A 73 3.38 -37.45 19.53
N ARG A 74 3.07 -36.18 19.83
CA ARG A 74 4.06 -35.07 19.85
C ARG A 74 3.74 -34.03 20.94
N VAL A 75 4.79 -33.47 21.54
CA VAL A 75 4.69 -32.26 22.38
C VAL A 75 4.48 -31.03 21.49
N LEU A 76 3.37 -30.32 21.68
CA LEU A 76 3.10 -29.04 21.02
C LEU A 76 3.73 -27.88 21.77
N ARG A 77 3.56 -27.85 23.09
CA ARG A 77 4.05 -26.75 23.95
C ARG A 77 4.42 -27.29 25.33
N LYS A 78 5.48 -26.73 25.93
CA LYS A 78 5.92 -27.04 27.29
C LYS A 78 6.19 -25.71 28.00
N ASN A 79 5.57 -25.50 29.15
CA ASN A 79 5.95 -24.43 30.08
C ASN A 79 6.35 -25.04 31.43
N ALA A 80 6.61 -24.19 32.43
CA ALA A 80 7.08 -24.64 33.75
C ALA A 80 6.06 -25.49 34.52
N THR A 81 4.77 -25.43 34.18
CA THR A 81 3.69 -26.04 34.98
C THR A 81 2.79 -26.99 34.18
N ALA A 82 2.93 -27.05 32.86
CA ALA A 82 2.10 -27.88 32.00
C ALA A 82 2.79 -28.24 30.68
N ILE A 83 2.38 -29.38 30.12
CA ILE A 83 2.80 -29.83 28.78
C ILE A 83 1.56 -30.15 27.97
N LEU A 84 1.44 -29.52 26.80
CA LEU A 84 0.40 -29.77 25.81
C LEU A 84 0.89 -30.82 24.83
N TYR A 85 0.20 -31.96 24.77
CA TYR A 85 0.46 -33.03 23.82
C TYR A 85 -0.64 -33.08 22.77
N THR A 86 -0.25 -33.41 21.54
CA THR A 86 -1.18 -33.83 20.50
C THR A 86 -0.90 -35.27 20.11
N PHE A 87 -1.96 -36.02 19.85
CA PHE A 87 -1.84 -37.39 19.41
C PHE A 87 -2.99 -37.81 18.52
N THR A 88 -2.73 -38.89 17.80
CA THR A 88 -3.63 -39.51 16.84
C THR A 88 -3.78 -40.98 17.18
N ILE A 89 -5.00 -41.50 17.16
CA ILE A 89 -5.30 -42.92 17.39
C ILE A 89 -6.17 -43.46 16.28
N ASP A 90 -5.80 -44.62 15.73
CA ASP A 90 -6.58 -45.32 14.70
C ASP A 90 -7.40 -46.45 15.34
N LEU A 91 -8.73 -46.34 15.26
CA LEU A 91 -9.67 -47.23 15.93
C LEU A 91 -10.54 -48.00 14.94
N LEU A 92 -11.05 -49.16 15.35
CA LEU A 92 -11.99 -49.91 14.51
C LEU A 92 -13.40 -49.27 14.58
N PRO A 93 -14.21 -49.30 13.49
CA PRO A 93 -15.50 -48.62 13.43
C PRO A 93 -16.53 -49.16 14.43
N SER A 94 -16.31 -50.35 14.96
CA SER A 94 -17.17 -51.00 15.95
C SER A 94 -16.85 -50.61 17.41
N THR A 95 -15.77 -49.87 17.66
CA THR A 95 -15.46 -49.41 19.03
C THR A 95 -16.19 -48.09 19.28
N THR A 96 -16.91 -48.00 20.40
CA THR A 96 -17.66 -46.79 20.80
C THR A 96 -16.96 -46.00 21.91
N GLN A 97 -15.94 -46.61 22.53
CA GLN A 97 -15.16 -46.06 23.62
C GLN A 97 -13.70 -46.45 23.46
N TYR A 98 -12.79 -45.50 23.67
CA TYR A 98 -11.37 -45.77 23.76
C TYR A 98 -10.81 -45.18 25.05
N VAL A 99 -10.04 -45.99 25.79
CA VAL A 99 -9.46 -45.59 27.08
C VAL A 99 -7.99 -45.27 26.88
N ILE A 100 -7.65 -43.98 27.00
CA ILE A 100 -6.27 -43.53 26.87
C ILE A 100 -5.53 -43.86 28.15
N LYS A 101 -4.38 -44.52 27.99
CA LYS A 101 -3.42 -44.76 29.07
C LYS A 101 -2.20 -43.87 28.85
N ILE A 102 -2.02 -42.91 29.74
CA ILE A 102 -0.88 -41.99 29.74
C ILE A 102 0.13 -42.48 30.76
N PHE A 103 1.38 -42.66 30.33
CA PHE A 103 2.51 -42.96 31.19
C PHE A 103 3.33 -41.69 31.35
N VAL A 104 3.64 -41.30 32.57
CA VAL A 104 4.44 -40.11 32.87
C VAL A 104 5.74 -40.59 33.50
N ASN A 105 6.87 -40.23 32.89
CA ASN A 105 8.21 -40.68 33.29
C ASN A 105 8.36 -42.22 33.44
N GLY A 106 7.57 -43.00 32.70
CA GLY A 106 7.61 -44.47 32.71
C GLY A 106 6.66 -45.15 33.70
N ASP A 107 6.07 -44.40 34.64
CA ASP A 107 5.08 -44.94 35.57
C ASP A 107 3.66 -44.79 34.99
N PRO A 108 2.80 -45.84 35.11
CA PRO A 108 1.40 -45.74 34.75
C PRO A 108 0.69 -44.83 35.77
N VAL A 109 0.52 -43.56 35.43
CA VAL A 109 -0.36 -42.69 36.21
C VAL A 109 -1.78 -43.10 35.86
N PHE A 110 -2.43 -43.88 36.74
CA PHE A 110 -3.78 -44.40 36.53
C PHE A 110 -4.84 -43.28 36.59
N LYS A 111 -4.91 -42.48 35.53
CA LYS A 111 -6.10 -41.71 35.18
C LYS A 111 -6.53 -42.17 33.80
N THR A 112 -7.46 -43.12 33.77
CA THR A 112 -8.11 -43.57 32.54
C THR A 112 -9.05 -42.48 32.07
N HIS A 113 -8.71 -41.81 30.98
CA HIS A 113 -9.64 -40.92 30.29
C HIS A 113 -10.35 -41.71 29.19
N THR A 114 -11.67 -41.81 29.28
CA THR A 114 -12.48 -42.51 28.29
C THR A 114 -13.01 -41.51 27.29
N ILE A 115 -12.58 -41.63 26.04
CA ILE A 115 -13.14 -40.86 24.94
C ILE A 115 -14.30 -41.68 24.35
N ASN A 116 -15.50 -41.13 24.45
CA ASN A 116 -16.66 -41.61 23.70
C ASN A 116 -16.61 -40.99 22.30
N TYR A 117 -16.76 -41.80 21.27
CA TYR A 117 -16.80 -41.33 19.88
C TYR A 117 -17.81 -42.14 19.07
N ILE A 118 -18.33 -41.55 18.01
CA ILE A 118 -19.32 -42.16 17.11
C ILE A 118 -18.75 -42.04 15.70
N CYS A 119 -18.35 -43.16 15.11
CA CYS A 119 -17.95 -43.18 13.71
C CYS A 119 -19.18 -43.25 12.82
N ASP A 120 -19.65 -42.10 12.35
CA ASP A 120 -20.66 -42.06 11.30
C ASP A 120 -20.03 -42.52 9.99
N HIS A 121 -20.62 -43.50 9.30
CA HIS A 121 -20.18 -43.88 7.96
C HIS A 121 -20.24 -42.67 7.02
N PRO A 122 -19.28 -42.48 6.10
CA PRO A 122 -19.37 -41.39 5.14
C PRO A 122 -20.64 -41.59 4.29
N PRO A 123 -21.38 -40.52 3.97
CA PRO A 123 -22.56 -40.62 3.12
C PRO A 123 -22.14 -41.18 1.75
N THR A 124 -22.55 -42.41 1.48
CA THR A 124 -22.36 -43.05 0.19
C THR A 124 -23.72 -43.21 -0.49
N PRO A 125 -23.87 -42.81 -1.76
CA PRO A 125 -22.85 -42.18 -2.62
C PRO A 125 -22.68 -40.66 -2.39
N LEU A 126 -21.46 -40.14 -2.59
CA LEU A 126 -21.21 -38.71 -2.80
C LEU A 126 -21.97 -38.28 -4.06
N ASP A 127 -22.91 -37.34 -3.93
CA ASP A 127 -23.65 -36.80 -5.07
C ASP A 127 -22.97 -35.51 -5.55
N ILE A 128 -22.16 -35.60 -6.59
CA ILE A 128 -21.49 -34.46 -7.23
C ILE A 128 -22.33 -34.04 -8.43
N THR A 129 -22.95 -32.86 -8.34
CA THR A 129 -23.67 -32.25 -9.47
C THR A 129 -22.78 -31.18 -10.10
N ILE A 130 -22.47 -31.30 -11.39
CA ILE A 130 -21.85 -30.20 -12.14
C ILE A 130 -22.90 -29.10 -12.31
N LEU A 131 -22.62 -27.91 -11.76
CA LEU A 131 -23.50 -26.76 -11.89
C LEU A 131 -23.30 -26.06 -13.23
N ASP A 132 -22.04 -25.94 -13.66
CA ASP A 132 -21.68 -25.28 -14.91
C ASP A 132 -20.29 -25.73 -15.37
N VAL A 133 -20.08 -25.78 -16.69
CA VAL A 133 -18.76 -25.96 -17.31
C VAL A 133 -18.60 -24.85 -18.31
N LYS A 134 -17.83 -23.82 -17.94
CA LYS A 134 -17.49 -22.74 -18.85
C LYS A 134 -16.08 -22.96 -19.38
N PRO A 135 -15.91 -23.24 -20.67
CA PRO A 135 -14.59 -23.12 -21.28
C PRO A 135 -14.21 -21.64 -21.25
N ILE A 136 -13.13 -21.30 -20.56
CA ILE A 136 -12.56 -19.95 -20.60
C ILE A 136 -11.21 -20.08 -21.28
N TYR A 137 -11.13 -19.59 -22.51
CA TYR A 137 -9.89 -19.59 -23.26
C TYR A 137 -8.92 -18.57 -22.64
N THR A 138 -8.17 -18.97 -21.61
CA THR A 138 -7.06 -18.18 -21.09
C THR A 138 -5.83 -18.49 -21.93
N LEU A 139 -5.53 -17.64 -22.89
CA LEU A 139 -4.49 -17.86 -23.90
C LEU A 139 -3.06 -17.66 -23.35
N SER A 140 -2.87 -17.53 -22.03
CA SER A 140 -1.55 -17.32 -21.40
C SER A 140 -0.58 -18.48 -21.57
N HIS A 141 -1.10 -19.66 -21.91
CA HIS A 141 -0.37 -20.72 -22.56
C HIS A 141 -1.32 -21.29 -23.64
N LEU A 142 -0.87 -22.16 -24.55
CA LEU A 142 -1.75 -22.98 -25.40
C LEU A 142 -2.54 -24.02 -24.56
N THR A 143 -3.08 -23.56 -23.43
CA THR A 143 -3.83 -24.29 -22.43
C THR A 143 -5.28 -23.84 -22.48
N LEU A 144 -6.17 -24.75 -22.84
CA LEU A 144 -7.62 -24.50 -22.77
C LEU A 144 -8.07 -24.52 -21.31
N SER A 145 -8.05 -23.39 -20.60
CA SER A 145 -8.52 -23.41 -19.21
C SER A 145 -10.02 -23.71 -19.13
N MET A 146 -10.39 -24.82 -18.53
CA MET A 146 -11.78 -25.15 -18.29
C MET A 146 -12.10 -24.89 -16.83
N TYR A 147 -13.10 -24.04 -16.60
CA TYR A 147 -13.65 -23.82 -15.28
C TYR A 147 -14.77 -24.83 -15.08
N PHE A 148 -14.56 -25.72 -14.12
CA PHE A 148 -15.60 -26.62 -13.65
C PHE A 148 -16.16 -26.03 -12.38
N LEU A 149 -17.44 -25.66 -12.44
CA LEU A 149 -18.22 -25.35 -11.24
C LEU A 149 -19.01 -26.60 -10.88
N PHE A 150 -18.67 -27.23 -9.77
CA PHE A 150 -19.39 -28.41 -9.28
C PHE A 150 -19.86 -28.19 -7.86
N LYS A 151 -21.05 -28.69 -7.56
CA LYS A 151 -21.65 -28.72 -6.23
C LYS A 151 -21.62 -30.14 -5.72
N MET A 152 -21.03 -30.35 -4.55
CA MET A 152 -21.16 -31.59 -3.81
C MET A 152 -22.39 -31.49 -2.92
N ASN A 153 -23.42 -32.26 -3.23
CA ASN A 153 -24.60 -32.39 -2.37
C ASN A 153 -24.27 -33.31 -1.19
N ASN A 154 -24.88 -33.04 -0.03
CA ASN A 154 -24.82 -33.87 1.19
C ASN A 154 -23.47 -33.91 1.93
N ILE A 155 -22.58 -32.93 1.72
CA ILE A 155 -21.38 -32.75 2.55
C ILE A 155 -21.50 -31.43 3.32
N ASP A 156 -21.35 -31.54 4.63
CA ASP A 156 -21.31 -30.42 5.55
C ASP A 156 -19.98 -29.66 5.36
N ALA A 157 -20.04 -28.47 4.77
CA ALA A 157 -18.86 -27.70 4.35
C ALA A 157 -17.93 -27.36 5.52
N ASP A 158 -18.50 -27.23 6.73
CA ASP A 158 -17.76 -26.92 7.95
C ASP A 158 -16.86 -28.08 8.43
N LYS A 159 -17.04 -29.29 7.89
CA LYS A 159 -16.24 -30.48 8.21
C LYS A 159 -15.07 -30.73 7.25
N LEU A 160 -14.91 -29.88 6.23
CA LEU A 160 -13.92 -30.05 5.15
C LEU A 160 -12.72 -29.10 5.32
N ASN A 161 -11.84 -29.39 6.29
CA ASN A 161 -10.54 -28.72 6.34
C ASN A 161 -9.58 -29.33 5.31
N GLY A 162 -9.56 -28.74 4.11
CA GLY A 162 -8.45 -28.80 3.16
C GLY A 162 -8.28 -30.07 2.30
N PRO A 163 -9.16 -30.35 1.32
CA PRO A 163 -8.82 -31.30 0.27
C PRO A 163 -8.00 -30.63 -0.84
N LEU A 164 -6.88 -31.27 -1.21
CA LEU A 164 -6.21 -31.02 -2.49
C LEU A 164 -6.98 -31.79 -3.57
N PHE A 165 -7.64 -31.06 -4.47
CA PHE A 165 -8.15 -31.65 -5.70
C PHE A 165 -6.97 -31.85 -6.65
N GLU A 166 -6.64 -33.11 -6.93
CA GLU A 166 -5.68 -33.45 -7.97
C GLU A 166 -6.47 -33.93 -9.19
N ILE A 167 -6.13 -33.48 -10.39
CA ILE A 167 -6.86 -33.88 -11.58
C ILE A 167 -5.96 -34.84 -12.35
N LEU A 168 -6.40 -36.09 -12.42
CA LEU A 168 -5.70 -37.16 -13.10
C LEU A 168 -6.28 -37.28 -14.52
N SER A 169 -5.48 -36.95 -15.53
CA SER A 169 -5.75 -37.39 -16.90
C SER A 169 -4.67 -38.38 -17.33
N TYR A 170 -5.07 -39.41 -18.07
CA TYR A 170 -4.28 -40.60 -18.35
C TYR A 170 -3.05 -40.41 -19.26
N ASP A 171 -2.79 -39.21 -19.80
CA ASP A 171 -1.78 -39.05 -20.86
C ASP A 171 -0.81 -37.84 -20.79
N ARG A 172 -0.92 -36.86 -19.85
CA ARG A 172 0.00 -35.69 -19.79
C ARG A 172 0.12 -35.04 -18.40
N GLN A 173 1.20 -34.26 -18.18
CA GLN A 173 1.38 -33.40 -16.99
C GLN A 173 0.53 -32.14 -17.11
N TYR A 174 -0.28 -31.86 -16.09
CA TYR A 174 -1.14 -30.67 -15.99
C TYR A 174 -0.76 -29.84 -14.79
N THR A 175 -0.93 -28.52 -14.87
CA THR A 175 -0.88 -27.63 -13.70
C THR A 175 -2.30 -27.33 -13.26
N THR A 176 -2.65 -27.71 -12.04
CA THR A 176 -3.94 -27.41 -11.42
C THR A 176 -3.78 -26.28 -10.42
N THR A 177 -4.66 -25.29 -10.49
CA THR A 177 -4.82 -24.28 -9.43
C THR A 177 -6.28 -24.30 -9.00
N SER A 178 -6.54 -24.77 -7.78
CA SER A 178 -7.87 -24.66 -7.16
C SER A 178 -7.97 -23.33 -6.41
N GLN A 179 -9.09 -22.62 -6.57
CA GLN A 179 -9.38 -21.43 -5.78
C GLN A 179 -10.82 -21.44 -5.25
N TYR A 180 -10.89 -21.19 -3.94
CA TYR A 180 -12.03 -20.86 -3.10
C TYR A 180 -13.11 -21.93 -2.81
N VAL A 181 -13.60 -21.90 -1.57
CA VAL A 181 -14.50 -22.87 -0.94
C VAL A 181 -15.59 -22.09 -0.21
N ASP A 182 -16.86 -22.27 -0.61
CA ASP A 182 -18.00 -21.95 0.26
C ASP A 182 -19.19 -22.90 -0.04
N LYS A 183 -19.78 -23.49 1.01
CA LYS A 183 -20.98 -24.36 1.01
C LYS A 183 -21.02 -25.50 -0.04
N GLY A 184 -19.90 -26.19 -0.24
CA GLY A 184 -19.83 -27.38 -1.09
C GLY A 184 -19.88 -27.08 -2.59
N ILE A 185 -19.78 -25.82 -3.01
CA ILE A 185 -19.53 -25.44 -4.40
C ILE A 185 -18.03 -25.23 -4.58
N TYR A 186 -17.47 -25.89 -5.59
CA TYR A 186 -16.05 -25.88 -5.90
C TYR A 186 -15.81 -25.35 -7.29
N CYS A 187 -14.82 -24.48 -7.42
CA CYS A 187 -14.30 -24.02 -8.69
C CYS A 187 -12.93 -24.64 -8.93
N ALA A 188 -12.83 -25.54 -9.90
CA ALA A 188 -11.55 -26.08 -10.36
C ALA A 188 -11.19 -25.45 -11.71
N VAL A 189 -10.00 -24.87 -11.78
CA VAL A 189 -9.41 -24.40 -13.04
C VAL A 189 -8.49 -25.49 -13.57
N LEU A 190 -8.86 -26.06 -14.70
CA LEU A 190 -8.06 -27.03 -15.42
C LEU A 190 -7.39 -26.35 -16.58
N ALA A 191 -6.05 -26.21 -16.57
CA ALA A 191 -5.28 -25.68 -17.70
C ALA A 191 -4.55 -26.81 -18.46
N PRO A 192 -5.23 -27.59 -19.33
CA PRO A 192 -4.64 -28.62 -20.17
C PRO A 192 -3.70 -28.04 -21.22
N THR A 193 -2.42 -28.40 -21.22
CA THR A 193 -1.49 -28.04 -22.31
C THR A 193 -1.77 -28.93 -23.51
N ILE A 194 -2.61 -28.47 -24.44
CA ILE A 194 -3.03 -29.27 -25.59
C ILE A 194 -2.01 -29.06 -26.72
N ASN A 195 -1.34 -30.13 -27.17
CA ASN A 195 -0.78 -30.12 -28.53
C ASN A 195 -1.95 -30.29 -29.49
N THR A 196 -2.15 -29.33 -30.38
CA THR A 196 -3.35 -29.08 -31.21
C THR A 196 -3.73 -30.17 -32.23
N THR A 197 -3.15 -31.37 -32.16
CA THR A 197 -3.36 -32.44 -33.16
C THR A 197 -4.14 -33.65 -32.64
N SER A 198 -4.52 -33.70 -31.36
CA SER A 198 -5.29 -34.82 -30.81
C SER A 198 -6.80 -34.61 -30.98
N THR A 199 -7.45 -35.44 -31.79
CA THR A 199 -8.92 -35.53 -31.92
C THR A 199 -9.57 -36.45 -30.88
N ASN A 200 -8.78 -37.03 -29.95
CA ASN A 200 -9.32 -37.95 -28.95
C ASN A 200 -10.08 -37.18 -27.87
N PRO A 201 -11.23 -37.72 -27.40
CA PRO A 201 -11.95 -37.15 -26.26
C PRO A 201 -11.03 -37.13 -25.03
N ILE A 202 -10.96 -35.98 -24.37
CA ILE A 202 -10.20 -35.83 -23.13
C ILE A 202 -11.09 -36.35 -21.99
N GLU A 203 -10.68 -37.44 -21.33
CA GLU A 203 -11.29 -37.89 -20.08
C GLU A 203 -10.61 -37.19 -18.89
N ILE A 204 -11.40 -36.55 -18.04
CA ILE A 204 -10.91 -35.77 -16.90
C ILE A 204 -11.29 -36.49 -15.61
N GLY A 205 -10.37 -37.23 -14.99
CA GLY A 205 -10.61 -37.81 -13.66
C GLY A 205 -10.34 -36.78 -12.57
N ILE A 206 -11.35 -36.44 -11.75
CA ILE A 206 -11.15 -35.60 -10.57
C ILE A 206 -10.78 -36.50 -9.39
N ARG A 207 -9.52 -36.50 -8.97
CA ARG A 207 -9.12 -37.12 -7.70
C ARG A 207 -9.46 -36.16 -6.57
N TYR A 208 -10.45 -36.57 -5.80
CA TYR A 208 -10.76 -35.96 -4.52
C TYR A 208 -9.95 -36.69 -3.43
N ASP A 209 -8.84 -36.11 -2.99
CA ASP A 209 -8.16 -36.58 -1.78
C ASP A 209 -8.94 -36.06 -0.56
N ASN A 210 -9.94 -36.83 -0.11
CA ASN A 210 -10.16 -36.85 1.32
C ASN A 210 -8.97 -37.56 1.98
N TYR A 211 -8.81 -37.45 3.30
CA TYR A 211 -7.75 -38.15 4.05
C TYR A 211 -7.78 -39.70 3.92
N GLU A 212 -8.60 -40.26 3.02
CA GLU A 212 -8.76 -41.69 2.72
C GLU A 212 -8.22 -42.16 1.34
N ASN A 213 -7.65 -41.29 0.48
CA ASN A 213 -7.20 -41.64 -0.90
C ASN A 213 -8.28 -42.37 -1.76
N GLN A 214 -9.56 -42.06 -1.61
CA GLN A 214 -10.57 -42.66 -2.49
C GLN A 214 -10.61 -41.98 -3.87
N LEU A 215 -10.40 -42.78 -4.93
CA LEU A 215 -10.47 -42.35 -6.32
C LEU A 215 -11.92 -42.38 -6.81
N TYR A 216 -12.51 -41.20 -6.98
CA TYR A 216 -13.76 -41.04 -7.72
C TYR A 216 -13.44 -40.72 -9.18
N TYR A 217 -14.00 -41.49 -10.11
CA TYR A 217 -13.84 -41.23 -11.55
C TYR A 217 -15.11 -40.59 -12.07
N PHE A 218 -14.97 -39.43 -12.71
CA PHE A 218 -16.05 -38.80 -13.46
C PHE A 218 -15.58 -38.66 -14.91
N ASN A 219 -16.24 -39.31 -15.86
CA ASN A 219 -15.85 -39.20 -17.26
C ASN A 219 -16.69 -38.11 -17.93
N TYR A 220 -16.07 -36.96 -18.20
CA TYR A 220 -16.64 -35.92 -19.05
C TYR A 220 -15.94 -35.93 -20.40
N THR A 221 -16.71 -36.03 -21.50
CA THR A 221 -16.17 -36.12 -22.86
C THR A 221 -16.37 -34.81 -23.60
N LEU A 222 -15.29 -34.07 -23.89
CA LEU A 222 -15.35 -32.90 -24.76
C LEU A 222 -15.57 -33.32 -26.22
N THR A 223 -16.64 -32.82 -26.85
CA THR A 223 -16.98 -33.08 -28.25
C THR A 223 -17.02 -31.76 -29.04
N SER A 224 -15.88 -31.28 -29.54
CA SER A 224 -15.85 -30.23 -30.58
C SER A 224 -14.53 -30.22 -31.37
N PRO A 225 -14.54 -30.07 -32.71
CA PRO A 225 -13.33 -29.91 -33.49
C PRO A 225 -12.75 -28.49 -33.36
N PHE A 226 -11.43 -28.39 -33.23
CA PHE A 226 -10.70 -27.12 -33.29
C PHE A 226 -10.56 -26.69 -34.77
N PRO A 227 -10.90 -25.44 -35.16
CA PRO A 227 -10.74 -24.98 -36.53
C PRO A 227 -9.26 -24.78 -36.92
N ASP A 228 -8.94 -25.08 -38.18
CA ASP A 228 -7.60 -24.96 -38.80
C ASP A 228 -7.32 -23.50 -39.17
N TYR A 229 -6.14 -22.96 -38.81
CA TYR A 229 -5.80 -21.53 -38.95
C TYR A 229 -4.61 -21.30 -39.90
N ASN A 230 -4.80 -20.50 -40.96
CA ASN A 230 -3.74 -20.05 -41.87
C ASN A 230 -3.63 -18.52 -41.94
N ASN A 231 -2.39 -18.04 -41.92
CA ASN A 231 -1.94 -16.66 -41.67
C ASN A 231 -2.15 -15.67 -42.84
N GLN A 232 -2.42 -14.40 -42.52
CA GLN A 232 -2.05 -13.23 -43.34
C GLN A 232 -1.45 -12.14 -42.45
N ILE A 233 -0.38 -11.47 -42.93
CA ILE A 233 0.48 -10.53 -42.19
C ILE A 233 0.32 -9.11 -42.77
N VAL A 234 0.14 -8.11 -41.90
CA VAL A 234 0.34 -6.68 -42.20
C VAL A 234 1.28 -6.08 -41.12
N SER A 235 2.24 -5.24 -41.51
CA SER A 235 3.43 -4.80 -40.72
C SER A 235 3.15 -3.91 -39.49
N SER A 236 4.11 -3.78 -38.58
CA SER A 236 4.17 -2.78 -37.48
C SER A 236 5.61 -2.65 -36.94
N ASN A 237 5.97 -1.50 -36.34
CA ASN A 237 7.32 -1.16 -35.90
C ASN A 237 7.36 -0.95 -34.37
N PRO A 238 7.89 -1.89 -33.56
CA PRO A 238 7.90 -1.73 -32.11
C PRO A 238 9.10 -0.89 -31.64
N ASN A 239 8.86 0.10 -30.77
CA ASN A 239 9.90 0.83 -30.04
C ASN A 239 10.03 0.23 -28.62
N PHE A 240 11.21 -0.26 -28.25
CA PHE A 240 11.46 -0.82 -26.93
C PHE A 240 12.49 0.02 -26.16
N MET A 241 12.23 0.27 -24.88
CA MET A 241 13.21 0.82 -23.95
C MET A 241 13.80 -0.31 -23.09
N THR A 242 15.11 -0.54 -23.22
CA THR A 242 15.88 -1.37 -22.31
C THR A 242 16.49 -0.50 -21.21
N LEU A 243 16.00 -0.63 -19.98
CA LEU A 243 16.69 -0.08 -18.82
C LEU A 243 17.85 -1.01 -18.44
N PRO A 244 19.10 -0.53 -18.34
CA PRO A 244 20.20 -1.33 -17.83
C PRO A 244 19.97 -1.57 -16.33
N LEU A 245 19.65 -2.82 -15.96
CA LEU A 245 19.60 -3.27 -14.57
C LEU A 245 20.98 -3.75 -14.15
N ASP A 246 21.41 -3.33 -12.97
CA ASP A 246 22.65 -3.76 -12.36
C ASP A 246 22.64 -5.29 -12.13
N THR A 247 23.76 -5.94 -12.42
CA THR A 247 23.87 -7.41 -12.53
C THR A 247 24.40 -8.06 -11.26
N SER A 248 24.19 -7.45 -10.09
CA SER A 248 24.70 -7.92 -8.80
C SER A 248 23.98 -9.19 -8.30
N SER A 249 24.34 -10.33 -8.92
CA SER A 249 24.35 -11.75 -8.45
C SER A 249 23.22 -12.40 -7.64
N ASN A 250 22.12 -11.74 -7.27
CA ASN A 250 21.00 -12.40 -6.59
C ASN A 250 19.79 -12.57 -7.52
N LEU A 251 19.55 -13.83 -7.90
CA LEU A 251 18.50 -14.34 -8.81
C LEU A 251 17.08 -13.82 -8.51
N ARG A 252 16.73 -12.64 -9.04
CA ARG A 252 15.36 -12.30 -9.45
C ARG A 252 15.39 -11.92 -10.92
N TYR A 253 14.49 -12.49 -11.70
CA TYR A 253 14.39 -12.21 -13.13
C TYR A 253 14.06 -10.72 -13.33
N PRO A 254 14.83 -9.97 -14.15
CA PRO A 254 14.49 -8.60 -14.46
C PRO A 254 13.11 -8.56 -15.14
N THR A 255 12.20 -7.78 -14.56
CA THR A 255 10.90 -7.46 -15.19
C THR A 255 11.07 -6.27 -16.10
N PHE A 256 10.75 -6.45 -17.37
CA PHE A 256 10.72 -5.38 -18.37
C PHE A 256 9.28 -4.90 -18.55
N SER A 257 9.15 -3.59 -18.68
CA SER A 257 7.92 -2.95 -19.14
C SER A 257 8.10 -2.62 -20.61
N SER A 258 7.17 -3.06 -21.46
CA SER A 258 7.19 -2.74 -22.89
C SER A 258 5.92 -1.99 -23.27
N PHE A 259 6.09 -1.03 -24.17
CA PHE A 259 5.00 -0.28 -24.77
C PHE A 259 4.98 -0.58 -26.25
N PHE A 260 3.79 -0.74 -26.81
CA PHE A 260 3.61 -1.05 -28.21
C PHE A 260 2.58 -0.10 -28.77
N GLU A 261 2.97 0.71 -29.74
CA GLU A 261 2.01 1.39 -30.60
C GLU A 261 1.47 0.37 -31.58
N VAL A 262 0.15 0.22 -31.61
CA VAL A 262 -0.51 -0.69 -32.52
C VAL A 262 -1.56 0.04 -33.33
N GLU A 263 -1.46 -0.11 -34.64
CA GLU A 263 -2.43 0.33 -35.63
C GLU A 263 -3.17 -0.91 -36.17
N PHE A 264 -4.48 -0.94 -35.98
CA PHE A 264 -5.38 -1.98 -36.45
C PHE A 264 -6.37 -1.38 -37.46
N THR A 265 -6.68 -2.16 -38.51
CA THR A 265 -7.68 -1.76 -39.52
C THR A 265 -9.12 -1.88 -39.02
N GLU A 266 -9.34 -2.58 -37.90
CA GLU A 266 -10.66 -2.80 -37.30
C GLU A 266 -10.66 -2.33 -35.84
N ASN A 267 -11.77 -1.74 -35.40
CA ASN A 267 -11.94 -1.23 -34.04
C ASN A 267 -12.25 -2.37 -33.05
N LYS A 268 -11.25 -3.20 -32.76
CA LYS A 268 -11.38 -4.35 -31.85
C LYS A 268 -10.35 -4.31 -30.71
N PRO A 269 -10.76 -4.63 -29.48
CA PRO A 269 -9.84 -4.65 -28.35
C PRO A 269 -8.76 -5.72 -28.51
N LEU A 270 -7.50 -5.34 -28.28
CA LEU A 270 -6.44 -6.31 -28.07
C LEU A 270 -6.68 -7.00 -26.73
N LEU A 271 -7.11 -8.27 -26.74
CA LEU A 271 -7.42 -9.00 -25.51
C LEU A 271 -6.16 -9.36 -24.72
N SER A 272 -5.07 -9.68 -25.42
CA SER A 272 -3.80 -10.02 -24.76
C SER A 272 -2.62 -10.09 -25.74
N LEU A 273 -1.42 -9.87 -25.20
CA LEU A 273 -0.12 -10.16 -25.81
C LEU A 273 0.52 -11.32 -25.05
N PHE A 274 0.75 -12.44 -25.71
CA PHE A 274 1.43 -13.59 -25.10
C PHE A 274 2.84 -13.75 -25.63
N SER A 275 3.78 -14.11 -24.75
CA SER A 275 5.08 -14.66 -25.15
C SER A 275 5.12 -16.15 -24.85
N TYR A 276 5.78 -16.93 -25.71
CA TYR A 276 5.74 -18.40 -25.69
C TYR A 276 6.30 -19.04 -24.40
N GLU A 277 7.02 -18.29 -23.55
CA GLU A 277 7.77 -18.89 -22.43
C GLU A 277 7.53 -18.28 -21.03
N GLN A 278 6.77 -17.18 -20.86
CA GLN A 278 6.67 -16.52 -19.54
C GLN A 278 5.25 -16.07 -19.18
N LYS A 279 4.96 -15.95 -17.86
CA LYS A 279 3.76 -15.26 -17.38
C LYS A 279 3.83 -13.80 -17.84
N THR A 280 2.85 -13.40 -18.63
CA THR A 280 2.71 -12.04 -19.17
C THR A 280 1.49 -11.42 -18.54
N ASN A 281 1.59 -10.15 -18.17
CA ASN A 281 0.38 -9.41 -17.85
C ASN A 281 -0.35 -9.10 -19.15
N PRO A 282 -1.70 -9.13 -19.17
CA PRO A 282 -2.47 -8.72 -20.33
C PRO A 282 -2.05 -7.31 -20.77
N ALA A 283 -2.09 -7.08 -22.07
CA ALA A 283 -1.78 -5.78 -22.62
C ALA A 283 -2.93 -4.82 -22.31
N VAL A 284 -2.65 -3.72 -21.63
CA VAL A 284 -3.64 -2.70 -21.30
C VAL A 284 -3.50 -1.55 -22.29
N LEU A 285 -4.60 -1.15 -22.93
CA LEU A 285 -4.62 0.09 -23.71
C LEU A 285 -4.37 1.26 -22.75
N VAL A 286 -3.23 1.95 -22.91
CA VAL A 286 -2.83 3.06 -22.04
C VAL A 286 -3.03 4.43 -22.67
N GLN A 287 -3.05 4.53 -24.00
CA GLN A 287 -3.29 5.78 -24.71
C GLN A 287 -3.92 5.51 -26.09
N GLY A 288 -4.78 6.40 -26.58
CA GLY A 288 -5.42 6.26 -27.90
C GLY A 288 -6.68 5.40 -27.89
N ASN A 289 -7.01 4.76 -29.00
CA ASN A 289 -8.21 3.91 -29.11
C ASN A 289 -7.84 2.51 -29.60
N TYR A 290 -8.83 1.62 -29.74
CA TYR A 290 -8.54 0.25 -30.16
C TYR A 290 -8.03 0.13 -31.60
N THR A 291 -8.20 1.14 -32.46
CA THR A 291 -7.62 1.14 -33.81
C THR A 291 -6.22 1.73 -33.85
N HIS A 292 -5.93 2.74 -33.03
CA HIS A 292 -4.67 3.47 -32.99
C HIS A 292 -4.37 3.76 -31.52
N GLY A 293 -3.59 2.89 -30.88
CA GLY A 293 -3.39 2.95 -29.45
C GLY A 293 -2.02 2.47 -29.01
N THR A 294 -1.55 3.05 -27.91
CA THR A 294 -0.38 2.59 -27.17
C THR A 294 -0.85 1.60 -26.13
N TYR A 295 -0.30 0.40 -26.16
CA TYR A 295 -0.57 -0.66 -25.20
C TYR A 295 0.64 -0.87 -24.29
N TYR A 296 0.37 -1.10 -23.01
CA TYR A 296 1.36 -1.42 -22.00
C TYR A 296 1.27 -2.89 -21.63
N SER A 297 2.39 -3.59 -21.57
CA SER A 297 2.45 -4.94 -21.01
C SER A 297 3.78 -5.19 -20.30
N LYS A 298 3.73 -6.01 -19.24
CA LYS A 298 4.90 -6.42 -18.46
C LYS A 298 5.31 -7.84 -18.82
N PHE A 299 6.61 -8.01 -18.99
CA PHE A 299 7.23 -9.29 -19.28
C PHE A 299 8.37 -9.51 -18.30
N ALA A 300 8.34 -10.62 -17.56
CA ALA A 300 9.58 -11.14 -17.01
C ALA A 300 10.45 -11.65 -18.18
N TYR A 301 11.77 -11.50 -18.08
CA TYR A 301 12.69 -12.03 -19.09
C TYR A 301 13.81 -12.84 -18.43
N THR A 302 14.12 -13.96 -19.07
CA THR A 302 15.28 -14.79 -18.76
C THR A 302 16.42 -14.39 -19.70
N PRO A 303 17.60 -13.98 -19.21
CA PRO A 303 18.71 -13.45 -20.01
C PRO A 303 19.18 -14.26 -21.24
N ASN A 304 18.76 -15.52 -21.36
CA ASN A 304 19.28 -16.47 -22.33
C ASN A 304 18.55 -16.48 -23.69
N ASN A 305 17.40 -15.79 -23.84
CA ASN A 305 16.59 -15.86 -25.06
C ASN A 305 16.79 -14.65 -25.98
N THR A 306 17.60 -14.81 -27.04
CA THR A 306 17.90 -13.73 -27.99
C THR A 306 16.72 -13.29 -28.87
N GLN A 307 15.58 -13.98 -28.80
CA GLN A 307 14.38 -13.67 -29.56
C GLN A 307 13.15 -13.91 -28.68
N ILE A 308 12.33 -12.88 -28.51
CA ILE A 308 11.02 -12.99 -27.87
C ILE A 308 9.99 -12.83 -28.97
N THR A 309 9.16 -13.86 -29.14
CA THR A 309 8.01 -13.83 -30.04
C THR A 309 6.79 -13.45 -29.23
N PHE A 310 6.15 -12.33 -29.61
CA PHE A 310 4.83 -11.97 -29.10
C PHE A 310 3.74 -12.44 -30.07
N THR A 311 2.64 -12.93 -29.52
CA THR A 311 1.40 -13.24 -30.22
C THR A 311 0.30 -12.32 -29.68
N ALA A 312 -0.18 -11.42 -30.53
CA ALA A 312 -1.34 -10.58 -30.25
C ALA A 312 -2.65 -11.31 -30.58
N LEU A 313 -3.67 -11.21 -29.74
CA LEU A 313 -5.02 -11.74 -29.99
C LEU A 313 -6.05 -10.61 -29.99
N LEU A 314 -6.75 -10.47 -31.12
CA LEU A 314 -7.63 -9.34 -31.43
C LEU A 314 -9.13 -9.61 -31.20
N ASP A 315 -9.52 -10.87 -31.03
CA ASP A 315 -10.92 -11.28 -30.83
C ASP A 315 -10.95 -12.78 -30.47
N PRO A 316 -11.71 -13.25 -29.45
CA PRO A 316 -11.88 -14.68 -29.19
C PRO A 316 -12.53 -15.44 -30.37
N MET A 317 -13.18 -14.75 -31.31
CA MET A 317 -13.79 -15.37 -32.50
C MET A 317 -12.93 -15.31 -33.77
N ILE A 318 -11.84 -14.54 -33.80
CA ILE A 318 -10.96 -14.40 -34.96
C ILE A 318 -9.49 -14.41 -34.51
N ASN A 319 -8.88 -15.60 -34.50
CA ASN A 319 -7.45 -15.75 -34.18
C ASN A 319 -6.58 -15.31 -35.38
N GLN A 320 -6.22 -14.03 -35.43
CA GLN A 320 -5.08 -13.58 -36.24
C GLN A 320 -3.82 -13.54 -35.35
N THR A 321 -2.89 -14.46 -35.59
CA THR A 321 -1.60 -14.50 -34.91
C THR A 321 -0.60 -13.63 -35.66
N LYS A 322 -0.14 -12.54 -35.05
CA LYS A 322 0.97 -11.74 -35.55
C LYS A 322 2.20 -11.97 -34.68
N THR A 323 3.25 -12.53 -35.29
CA THR A 323 4.56 -12.79 -34.66
C THR A 323 5.44 -11.56 -34.80
N PHE A 324 5.86 -11.00 -33.66
CA PHE A 324 6.88 -9.95 -33.61
C PHE A 324 8.24 -10.58 -33.34
N ASN A 325 9.18 -10.47 -34.28
CA ASN A 325 10.55 -10.93 -34.06
C ASN A 325 11.36 -9.77 -33.47
N TYR A 326 11.59 -9.82 -32.16
CA TYR A 326 12.57 -8.95 -31.54
C TYR A 326 13.97 -9.52 -31.73
N ILE A 327 14.84 -8.77 -32.41
CA ILE A 327 16.28 -8.97 -32.35
C ILE A 327 16.78 -7.87 -31.42
N ALA A 328 17.26 -8.23 -30.23
CA ALA A 328 17.93 -7.27 -29.37
C ALA A 328 19.18 -6.74 -30.11
N SER A 329 19.05 -5.63 -30.83
CA SER A 329 20.19 -4.96 -31.45
C SER A 329 21.00 -4.37 -30.32
N ASP A 330 22.25 -4.81 -30.23
CA ASP A 330 23.22 -4.48 -29.20
C ASP A 330 22.82 -4.97 -27.81
N LYS A 331 23.22 -6.21 -27.50
CA LYS A 331 23.70 -6.47 -26.14
C LYS A 331 24.68 -5.32 -25.83
N PRO A 332 24.50 -4.51 -24.76
CA PRO A 332 25.64 -3.78 -24.25
C PRO A 332 26.69 -4.84 -24.02
N THR A 333 27.76 -4.80 -24.80
CA THR A 333 28.89 -5.70 -24.60
C THR A 333 29.52 -5.17 -23.33
N VAL A 334 28.98 -5.57 -22.18
CA VAL A 334 29.68 -5.46 -20.91
C VAL A 334 30.81 -6.46 -21.04
N SER A 335 31.89 -6.03 -21.71
CA SER A 335 33.20 -6.57 -21.44
C SER A 335 33.45 -6.26 -19.98
N ALA A 336 32.99 -7.14 -19.10
CA ALA A 336 33.59 -7.29 -17.80
C ALA A 336 35.04 -7.64 -18.11
N VAL A 337 35.90 -6.61 -18.18
CA VAL A 337 37.33 -6.78 -18.16
C VAL A 337 37.60 -7.29 -16.76
N VAL A 338 37.51 -8.61 -16.60
CA VAL A 338 38.21 -9.31 -15.53
C VAL A 338 39.67 -9.14 -15.90
N ALA A 339 40.24 -8.00 -15.50
CA ALA A 339 41.67 -7.75 -15.59
C ALA A 339 42.35 -8.72 -14.64
N SER A 340 42.58 -9.96 -15.10
CA SER A 340 43.59 -10.82 -14.53
C SER A 340 44.96 -10.34 -15.01
N THR A 341 45.38 -9.15 -14.57
CA THR A 341 46.77 -8.70 -14.68
C THR A 341 47.42 -8.89 -13.34
N ALA A 342 48.08 -10.04 -13.19
CA ALA A 342 49.19 -10.16 -12.25
C ALA A 342 50.32 -9.23 -12.74
N LEU A 343 50.64 -8.20 -11.96
CA LEU A 343 51.96 -7.53 -11.78
C LEU A 343 51.78 -6.29 -10.85
N PRO A 344 52.86 -5.74 -10.26
CA PRO A 344 53.03 -5.57 -8.82
C PRO A 344 52.95 -4.11 -8.33
N ASP A 345 52.74 -3.97 -7.01
CA ASP A 345 53.05 -2.85 -6.12
C ASP A 345 52.56 -1.42 -6.43
N VAL A 346 51.98 -0.83 -5.37
CA VAL A 346 51.68 0.59 -5.10
C VAL A 346 50.33 1.14 -5.60
N VAL A 347 49.25 0.87 -4.83
CA VAL A 347 48.56 1.86 -3.97
C VAL A 347 47.88 1.06 -2.85
N SER A 348 48.35 1.24 -1.61
CA SER A 348 47.76 0.62 -0.42
C SER A 348 46.44 1.32 -0.07
N GLN A 349 45.30 0.69 -0.36
CA GLN A 349 44.12 0.85 0.51
C GLN A 349 44.27 -0.18 1.63
N GLN A 350 44.73 0.25 2.80
CA GLN A 350 44.68 -0.57 4.01
C GLN A 350 43.20 -0.70 4.44
N PHE A 351 42.57 -1.80 4.03
CA PHE A 351 41.44 -2.34 4.78
C PHE A 351 42.01 -3.08 5.98
N GLN A 352 41.96 -2.46 7.15
CA GLN A 352 42.34 -3.11 8.40
C GLN A 352 41.07 -3.32 9.24
N THR A 353 40.48 -4.52 9.16
CA THR A 353 39.55 -5.01 10.19
C THR A 353 39.74 -6.51 10.40
N ASN A 354 40.39 -6.88 11.51
CA ASN A 354 40.20 -8.18 12.14
C ASN A 354 38.92 -8.11 12.97
N VAL A 355 37.79 -8.56 12.43
CA VAL A 355 36.61 -8.87 13.25
C VAL A 355 36.13 -10.27 12.88
N THR A 356 36.54 -11.25 13.67
CA THR A 356 36.10 -12.64 13.54
C THR A 356 34.74 -12.78 14.24
N PHE A 357 33.63 -12.66 13.51
CA PHE A 357 32.33 -13.05 14.04
C PHE A 357 32.16 -14.57 13.93
N LYS A 358 32.07 -15.25 15.08
CA LYS A 358 31.48 -16.59 15.19
C LYS A 358 30.02 -16.38 15.61
N ALA A 359 29.08 -16.56 14.71
CA ALA A 359 27.66 -16.59 15.03
C ALA A 359 27.01 -17.82 14.39
N ASP A 360 26.48 -18.71 15.22
CA ASP A 360 25.57 -19.78 14.84
C ASP A 360 24.13 -19.24 14.91
N VAL A 361 23.33 -19.56 13.88
CA VAL A 361 21.88 -19.28 13.70
C VAL A 361 21.51 -17.85 13.29
N ILE A 362 21.18 -17.69 12.00
CA ILE A 362 20.70 -16.45 11.36
C ILE A 362 19.17 -16.56 11.17
N ALA A 363 18.40 -15.77 11.91
CA ALA A 363 17.00 -15.51 11.58
C ALA A 363 16.91 -14.19 10.78
N TRP A 364 16.26 -14.22 9.62
CA TRP A 364 16.20 -13.12 8.67
C TRP A 364 14.99 -12.23 8.95
N SER A 365 15.21 -11.06 9.54
CA SER A 365 14.36 -9.89 9.35
C SER A 365 15.24 -8.69 9.04
N SER A 366 15.66 -8.55 7.78
CA SER A 366 16.37 -7.35 7.34
C SER A 366 15.35 -6.21 7.21
N MET A 367 15.26 -5.36 8.23
CA MET A 367 14.72 -4.01 8.02
C MET A 367 15.75 -3.23 7.21
N VAL A 368 15.55 -3.15 5.89
CA VAL A 368 16.36 -2.28 5.04
C VAL A 368 15.83 -0.86 5.24
N THR A 369 16.46 -0.12 6.14
CA THR A 369 16.20 1.32 6.25
C THR A 369 17.11 2.03 5.25
N ILE A 370 16.52 2.54 4.17
CA ILE A 370 17.24 3.42 3.25
C ILE A 370 17.38 4.77 3.94
N LEU A 371 18.58 5.05 4.46
CA LEU A 371 18.89 6.33 5.09
C LEU A 371 19.13 7.38 3.98
N PRO A 372 18.28 8.41 3.85
CA PRO A 372 18.45 9.41 2.79
C PRO A 372 19.71 10.24 3.04
N TYR A 373 20.45 10.57 1.97
CA TYR A 373 21.47 11.62 2.02
C TYR A 373 20.84 12.93 2.54
N PRO A 374 21.53 13.73 3.37
CA PRO A 374 22.91 13.56 3.86
C PRO A 374 23.11 12.71 5.12
N PHE A 375 22.11 11.96 5.60
CA PHE A 375 22.21 11.29 6.89
C PHE A 375 23.36 10.26 6.97
N GLY A 376 24.24 10.44 7.95
CA GLY A 376 25.40 9.60 8.20
C GLY A 376 26.64 9.93 7.39
N TYR A 377 26.59 10.87 6.45
CA TYR A 377 27.76 11.28 5.67
C TYR A 377 28.68 12.19 6.50
N SER A 378 29.62 11.57 7.22
CA SER A 378 30.41 12.23 8.27
C SER A 378 31.60 13.04 7.75
N SER A 379 32.20 12.63 6.64
CA SER A 379 33.22 13.39 5.93
C SER A 379 33.50 12.81 4.56
N GLY A 380 34.03 13.63 3.66
CA GLY A 380 34.57 13.20 2.38
C GLY A 380 33.99 14.00 1.24
N ASN A 381 33.86 13.37 0.09
CA ASN A 381 33.19 13.91 -1.09
C ASN A 381 32.40 12.79 -1.79
N SER A 382 31.71 13.11 -2.87
CA SER A 382 30.92 12.15 -3.66
C SER A 382 31.67 10.93 -4.17
N ILE A 383 32.99 11.00 -4.35
CA ILE A 383 33.80 9.89 -4.87
C ILE A 383 34.31 9.01 -3.72
N SER A 384 34.68 9.63 -2.61
CA SER A 384 35.24 8.95 -1.44
C SER A 384 34.68 9.58 -0.18
N TYR A 385 33.86 8.82 0.54
CA TYR A 385 33.19 9.28 1.73
C TYR A 385 33.26 8.28 2.87
N LEU A 386 33.20 8.82 4.08
CA LEU A 386 33.06 8.08 5.31
C LEU A 386 31.63 8.25 5.83
N ARG A 387 30.92 7.13 5.94
CA ARG A 387 29.66 7.09 6.68
C ARG A 387 29.90 6.76 8.14
N LYS A 388 29.40 7.61 9.02
CA LYS A 388 29.39 7.40 10.46
C LYS A 388 28.03 7.76 11.01
N ASN A 389 27.39 6.77 11.63
CA ASN A 389 26.14 6.93 12.35
C ASN A 389 26.36 6.44 13.76
N ASP A 390 26.02 7.28 14.74
CA ASP A 390 25.92 6.80 16.12
C ASP A 390 24.48 6.34 16.32
N MET A 391 24.31 5.10 16.77
CA MET A 391 22.99 4.63 17.19
C MET A 391 22.96 4.68 18.72
N PRO A 392 21.98 5.39 19.32
CA PRO A 392 21.86 5.48 20.77
C PRO A 392 21.25 4.18 21.34
N PHE A 393 21.93 3.06 21.14
CA PHE A 393 21.56 1.77 21.71
C PHE A 393 22.27 1.51 23.03
N ASN A 394 21.64 0.69 23.86
CA ASN A 394 22.32 0.03 24.97
C ASN A 394 23.03 -1.23 24.47
N ASN A 395 24.33 -1.29 24.74
CA ASN A 395 25.24 -2.27 24.18
C ASN A 395 25.01 -3.71 24.69
N GLU A 396 24.25 -3.90 25.77
CA GLU A 396 24.23 -5.19 26.49
C GLU A 396 23.34 -6.28 25.87
N ASN A 397 22.25 -5.94 25.16
CA ASN A 397 21.34 -6.95 24.58
C ASN A 397 21.50 -7.15 23.06
N PHE A 398 22.29 -6.31 22.38
CA PHE A 398 22.48 -6.41 20.93
C PHE A 398 23.47 -7.53 20.51
N ILE A 399 24.21 -8.09 21.46
CA ILE A 399 25.33 -9.01 21.19
C ILE A 399 24.85 -10.41 20.77
N SER A 400 23.58 -10.77 20.97
CA SER A 400 23.07 -12.12 20.63
C SER A 400 22.27 -12.21 19.32
N GLY A 401 21.78 -11.09 18.76
CA GLY A 401 21.04 -11.06 17.49
C GLY A 401 21.82 -10.32 16.42
N ALA A 402 22.40 -11.03 15.45
CA ALA A 402 23.08 -10.40 14.32
C ALA A 402 22.08 -9.65 13.42
N TYR A 403 21.77 -8.40 13.74
CA TYR A 403 21.13 -7.49 12.80
C TYR A 403 22.15 -7.12 11.73
N GLY A 404 22.06 -7.79 10.58
CA GLY A 404 22.70 -7.30 9.37
C GLY A 404 21.94 -6.06 8.90
N ILE A 405 22.41 -4.86 9.28
CA ILE A 405 21.96 -3.63 8.62
C ILE A 405 22.57 -3.65 7.22
N LYS A 406 21.80 -4.15 6.25
CA LYS A 406 22.13 -3.92 4.84
C LYS A 406 21.74 -2.50 4.51
N THR A 407 22.72 -1.62 4.37
CA THR A 407 22.53 -0.42 3.57
C THR A 407 22.42 -0.86 2.12
N GLY A 408 21.33 -0.49 1.44
CA GLY A 408 21.08 -0.84 0.03
C GLY A 408 22.00 -0.13 -0.96
N VAL A 409 23.22 0.21 -0.57
CA VAL A 409 24.25 0.83 -1.41
C VAL A 409 25.47 -0.08 -1.34
N ASP A 410 25.97 -0.50 -2.49
CA ASP A 410 27.02 -1.52 -2.66
C ASP A 410 28.17 -1.40 -1.65
N ASN A 411 28.48 -2.50 -0.95
CA ASN A 411 29.71 -2.75 -0.18
C ASN A 411 30.20 -1.67 0.82
N ASP A 412 29.40 -0.65 1.15
CA ASP A 412 29.80 0.40 2.08
C ASP A 412 29.89 -0.13 3.52
N ILE A 413 31.08 -0.01 4.13
CA ILE A 413 31.30 -0.32 5.54
C ILE A 413 30.77 0.85 6.37
N VAL A 414 29.58 0.73 6.93
CA VAL A 414 29.08 1.66 7.94
C VAL A 414 29.71 1.33 9.28
N SER A 415 30.56 2.22 9.80
CA SER A 415 31.04 2.14 11.18
C SER A 415 29.96 2.67 12.13
N TYR A 416 29.64 1.88 13.15
CA TYR A 416 28.74 2.27 14.23
C TYR A 416 29.55 2.44 15.50
N ASP A 417 29.50 3.63 16.09
CA ASP A 417 30.04 3.87 17.42
C ASP A 417 28.91 3.82 18.45
N PHE A 418 29.13 3.07 19.52
CA PHE A 418 28.23 3.04 20.67
C PHE A 418 28.62 4.17 21.63
N ILE A 419 27.65 4.98 22.03
CA ILE A 419 27.87 6.07 22.98
C ILE A 419 28.10 5.47 24.37
N SER A 420 29.30 5.64 24.92
CA SER A 420 29.62 5.19 26.28
C SER A 420 29.00 6.13 27.33
N GLY A 421 28.53 5.57 28.45
CA GLY A 421 27.97 6.34 29.56
C GLY A 421 26.44 6.27 29.71
N ILE A 422 25.75 5.37 29.01
CA ILE A 422 24.37 5.04 29.36
C ILE A 422 24.40 4.20 30.64
N PRO A 423 23.61 4.54 31.69
CA PRO A 423 23.61 3.77 32.94
C PRO A 423 23.34 2.30 32.65
N THR A 424 24.10 1.41 33.30
CA THR A 424 23.92 -0.05 33.25
C THR A 424 22.48 -0.36 33.57
N ILE A 425 21.73 -0.81 32.57
CA ILE A 425 20.34 -1.22 32.76
C ILE A 425 20.36 -2.57 33.45
N VAL A 426 19.43 -2.78 34.38
CA VAL A 426 19.14 -4.11 34.91
C VAL A 426 18.86 -5.02 33.72
N PRO A 427 19.59 -6.15 33.52
CA PRO A 427 19.36 -7.04 32.40
C PRO A 427 17.90 -7.51 32.42
N ASP A 428 17.18 -7.20 31.37
CA ASP A 428 15.84 -7.71 31.13
C ASP A 428 15.91 -8.70 29.97
N ASN A 429 15.42 -9.91 30.23
CA ASN A 429 15.34 -11.01 29.27
C ASN A 429 13.87 -11.46 29.08
N GLN A 430 12.91 -10.77 29.69
CA GLN A 430 11.50 -11.10 29.55
C GLN A 430 10.88 -10.15 28.53
N PRO A 431 10.24 -10.68 27.47
CA PRO A 431 9.52 -9.84 26.55
C PRO A 431 8.23 -9.29 27.18
N PRO A 432 7.66 -8.22 26.61
CA PRO A 432 6.44 -7.63 27.13
C PRO A 432 5.26 -8.56 26.87
N VAL A 433 4.29 -8.56 27.78
CA VAL A 433 3.12 -9.45 27.77
C VAL A 433 1.87 -8.64 27.47
N ILE A 434 1.07 -9.10 26.49
CA ILE A 434 -0.28 -8.57 26.25
C ILE A 434 -1.22 -9.21 27.26
N GLU A 435 -1.73 -8.43 28.23
CA GLU A 435 -2.66 -8.92 29.24
C GLU A 435 -4.11 -8.92 28.75
N SER A 436 -4.49 -7.94 27.93
CA SER A 436 -5.84 -7.83 27.39
C SER A 436 -5.86 -7.17 26.02
N ILE A 437 -6.84 -7.56 25.20
CA ILE A 437 -7.13 -6.97 23.90
C ILE A 437 -8.61 -6.63 23.88
N GLU A 438 -8.92 -5.37 23.70
CA GLU A 438 -10.27 -4.86 23.44
C GLU A 438 -10.29 -4.35 21.99
N SER A 439 -11.43 -4.49 21.31
CA SER A 439 -11.59 -3.91 19.98
C SER A 439 -12.95 -3.22 19.87
N TYR A 440 -12.94 -2.07 19.20
CA TYR A 440 -14.12 -1.23 19.04
C TYR A 440 -14.26 -0.87 17.57
N VAL A 441 -15.39 -1.23 16.96
CA VAL A 441 -15.73 -0.74 15.61
C VAL A 441 -16.20 0.70 15.76
N CYS A 442 -15.55 1.62 15.06
CA CYS A 442 -15.96 3.02 15.08
C CYS A 442 -17.33 3.14 14.40
N PRO A 443 -18.23 4.05 14.82
CA PRO A 443 -19.51 4.25 14.15
C PRO A 443 -19.41 4.73 12.70
N ASP A 444 -18.23 5.19 12.26
CA ASP A 444 -18.00 5.45 10.83
C ASP A 444 -17.84 4.17 9.99
N GLY A 445 -17.69 3.04 10.69
CA GLY A 445 -17.40 1.66 10.29
C GLY A 445 -16.32 1.45 9.22
N ASN A 446 -15.53 2.49 8.97
CA ASN A 446 -14.32 2.42 8.17
C ASN A 446 -13.09 2.20 9.06
N HIS A 447 -13.23 2.35 10.38
CA HIS A 447 -12.14 2.17 11.33
C HIS A 447 -12.53 1.28 12.50
N TYR A 448 -11.52 0.69 13.11
CA TYR A 448 -11.60 0.09 14.43
C TYR A 448 -10.46 0.59 15.31
N VAL A 449 -10.72 0.64 16.61
CA VAL A 449 -9.71 0.89 17.64
C VAL A 449 -9.37 -0.44 18.29
N ILE A 450 -8.12 -0.85 18.24
CA ILE A 450 -7.61 -1.93 19.09
C ILE A 450 -7.03 -1.28 20.33
N LYS A 451 -7.52 -1.67 21.50
CA LYS A 451 -6.95 -1.25 22.77
C LYS A 451 -6.27 -2.43 23.45
N LEU A 452 -4.96 -2.34 23.62
CA LEU A 452 -4.14 -3.37 24.27
C LEU A 452 -3.75 -2.91 25.67
N ARG A 453 -3.85 -3.79 26.67
CA ARG A 453 -3.08 -3.63 27.92
C ARG A 453 -1.81 -4.43 27.80
N ILE A 454 -0.68 -3.76 27.89
CA ILE A 454 0.64 -4.40 27.76
C ILE A 454 1.42 -4.12 29.03
N THR A 455 1.94 -5.18 29.62
CA THR A 455 2.78 -5.12 30.82
C THR A 455 4.18 -5.63 30.54
N ASP A 456 5.15 -4.98 31.16
CA ASP A 456 6.54 -5.34 31.15
C ASP A 456 7.16 -4.99 32.51
N ASN A 457 7.84 -5.94 33.13
CA ASN A 457 8.27 -5.80 34.51
C ASN A 457 9.55 -4.96 34.69
N LEU A 458 10.27 -4.64 33.60
CA LEU A 458 11.58 -3.98 33.68
C LEU A 458 11.78 -2.94 32.59
N SER A 459 11.94 -3.35 31.33
CA SER A 459 12.37 -2.46 30.25
C SER A 459 11.24 -1.63 29.63
N GLY A 460 9.98 -2.07 29.75
CA GLY A 460 8.80 -1.40 29.21
C GLY A 460 8.51 -1.79 27.75
N PHE A 461 7.24 -1.75 27.36
CA PHE A 461 6.77 -1.94 26.00
C PHE A 461 7.37 -0.89 25.03
N SER A 462 7.52 -1.32 23.78
CA SER A 462 8.21 -0.56 22.74
C SER A 462 7.40 -0.55 21.45
N SER A 463 7.18 -1.68 20.80
CA SER A 463 6.31 -1.72 19.61
C SER A 463 5.64 -3.06 19.43
N ILE A 464 4.62 -3.04 18.60
CA ILE A 464 3.92 -4.21 18.12
C ILE A 464 3.92 -4.17 16.59
N TYR A 465 4.70 -5.06 15.97
CA TYR A 465 4.88 -5.09 14.51
C TYR A 465 3.53 -5.28 13.82
N TYR A 466 3.26 -4.47 12.78
CA TYR A 466 1.98 -4.27 12.07
C TYR A 466 0.90 -3.44 12.80
N TYR A 467 0.93 -3.29 14.12
CA TYR A 467 -0.16 -2.67 14.86
C TYR A 467 0.14 -1.23 15.31
N GLY A 468 1.39 -0.89 15.62
CA GLY A 468 1.79 0.46 16.03
C GLY A 468 2.98 0.46 16.99
N ASP A 469 3.20 1.59 17.68
CA ASP A 469 4.32 1.75 18.59
C ASP A 469 3.93 2.37 19.94
N TYR A 470 4.88 2.49 20.88
CA TYR A 470 4.65 3.04 22.21
C TYR A 470 4.06 4.45 22.21
N THR A 471 4.15 5.20 21.10
CA THR A 471 3.54 6.52 21.04
C THR A 471 2.03 6.43 21.19
N ASP A 472 1.42 5.28 20.89
CA ASP A 472 -0.02 5.03 20.99
C ASP A 472 -0.52 4.77 22.41
N ILE A 473 0.32 5.03 23.44
CA ILE A 473 -0.11 4.94 24.84
C ILE A 473 -1.20 5.97 25.15
N VAL A 474 -2.27 5.51 25.80
CA VAL A 474 -3.43 6.33 26.19
C VAL A 474 -3.60 6.47 27.68
N SER A 475 -3.11 5.50 28.46
CA SER A 475 -3.04 5.59 29.94
C SER A 475 -2.01 4.61 30.48
N GLY A 476 -1.60 4.80 31.73
CA GLY A 476 -0.54 4.01 32.34
C GLY A 476 0.85 4.48 31.92
N ASP A 477 1.77 3.54 31.79
CA ASP A 477 3.14 3.83 31.39
C ASP A 477 3.76 2.71 30.52
N LEU A 478 5.05 2.81 30.17
CA LEU A 478 5.68 1.77 29.35
C LEU A 478 5.68 0.38 30.00
N ASN A 479 5.66 0.28 31.33
CA ASN A 479 5.73 -0.98 32.08
C ASN A 479 4.33 -1.56 32.36
N ASP A 480 3.30 -0.73 32.47
CA ASP A 480 1.90 -1.15 32.52
C ASP A 480 1.05 -0.08 31.84
N GLY A 481 0.78 -0.28 30.56
CA GLY A 481 0.17 0.73 29.70
C GLY A 481 -1.02 0.19 28.94
N TYR A 482 -1.98 1.08 28.69
CA TYR A 482 -3.02 0.88 27.69
C TYR A 482 -2.63 1.61 26.42
N TYR A 483 -2.71 0.93 25.28
CA TYR A 483 -2.32 1.43 23.97
C TYR A 483 -3.52 1.34 23.02
N GLU A 484 -3.82 2.41 22.27
CA GLU A 484 -4.90 2.41 21.28
C GLU A 484 -4.37 2.56 19.85
N PHE A 485 -4.62 1.57 19.01
CA PHE A 485 -4.28 1.58 17.60
C PHE A 485 -5.53 1.79 16.77
N LEU A 486 -5.60 2.92 16.07
CA LEU A 486 -6.64 3.18 15.10
C LEU A 486 -6.23 2.60 13.74
N ARG A 487 -7.09 1.76 13.17
CA ARG A 487 -6.82 1.07 11.91
C ARG A 487 -8.01 1.11 10.97
N PRO A 488 -7.78 1.26 9.66
CA PRO A 488 -8.80 1.05 8.64
C PRO A 488 -9.36 -0.37 8.66
N THR A 489 -10.67 -0.55 8.47
CA THR A 489 -11.32 -1.88 8.42
C THR A 489 -10.85 -2.75 7.25
N ASN A 490 -10.24 -2.17 6.23
CA ASN A 490 -9.65 -2.91 5.11
C ASN A 490 -8.24 -3.48 5.41
N ASP A 491 -7.59 -3.11 6.51
CA ASP A 491 -6.25 -3.62 6.92
C ASP A 491 -6.33 -4.94 7.74
N LEU A 492 -7.54 -5.47 7.95
CA LEU A 492 -7.80 -6.64 8.81
C LEU A 492 -7.21 -7.96 8.29
N SER A 493 -6.77 -8.04 7.03
CA SER A 493 -6.18 -9.27 6.46
C SER A 493 -4.97 -9.76 7.27
N PHE A 494 -4.18 -8.84 7.85
CA PHE A 494 -3.03 -9.16 8.70
C PHE A 494 -3.42 -9.68 10.08
N MET A 495 -4.58 -9.29 10.60
CA MET A 495 -5.10 -9.80 11.88
C MET A 495 -5.57 -11.23 11.79
N LEU A 496 -6.19 -11.62 10.67
CA LEU A 496 -6.65 -13.00 10.44
C LEU A 496 -5.49 -14.00 10.33
N LEU A 497 -4.30 -13.54 9.91
CA LEU A 497 -3.09 -14.36 9.90
C LEU A 497 -2.54 -14.62 11.31
N GLY A 498 -3.04 -13.90 12.31
CA GLY A 498 -2.96 -14.35 13.68
C GLY A 498 -1.55 -14.33 14.25
N MET A 499 -0.65 -13.48 13.79
CA MET A 499 0.70 -13.36 14.34
C MET A 499 1.10 -11.91 14.46
N GLY A 500 1.51 -11.48 15.65
CA GLY A 500 2.20 -10.21 15.83
C GLY A 500 3.48 -10.39 16.64
N LEU A 501 4.44 -9.50 16.40
CA LEU A 501 5.73 -9.47 17.08
C LEU A 501 5.70 -8.30 18.06
N ILE A 502 5.85 -8.57 19.35
CA ILE A 502 5.86 -7.54 20.39
C ILE A 502 7.27 -7.38 20.95
N TYR A 503 7.72 -6.14 21.06
CA TYR A 503 9.07 -5.77 21.48
C TYR A 503 9.03 -4.87 22.70
N ASP A 504 9.97 -5.06 23.62
CA ASP A 504 10.26 -4.12 24.70
C ASP A 504 11.39 -3.12 24.32
N GLN A 505 11.77 -2.25 25.26
CA GLN A 505 12.80 -1.22 25.04
C GLN A 505 14.23 -1.77 24.96
N LEU A 506 14.43 -3.07 25.23
CA LEU A 506 15.70 -3.79 25.05
C LEU A 506 15.66 -4.81 23.91
N ASN A 507 14.60 -4.76 23.08
CA ASN A 507 14.33 -5.66 21.96
C ASN A 507 14.14 -7.14 22.33
N ASN A 508 13.73 -7.46 23.57
CA ASN A 508 13.19 -8.79 23.83
C ASN A 508 11.89 -8.93 23.04
N LEU A 509 11.73 -10.09 22.41
CA LEU A 509 10.66 -10.38 21.45
C LEU A 509 9.75 -11.46 22.02
N ASP A 510 8.44 -11.22 22.01
CA ASP A 510 7.44 -12.29 22.06
C ASP A 510 6.67 -12.36 20.74
N VAL A 511 6.29 -13.57 20.36
CA VAL A 511 5.45 -13.83 19.20
C VAL A 511 4.10 -14.24 19.74
N PHE A 512 3.14 -13.32 19.69
CA PHE A 512 1.77 -13.68 20.03
C PHE A 512 1.09 -14.20 18.76
N THR A 513 0.68 -15.46 18.83
CA THR A 513 -0.14 -16.07 17.79
C THR A 513 -1.60 -16.05 18.26
N TYR A 514 -2.45 -15.31 17.56
CA TYR A 514 -3.89 -15.31 17.77
C TYR A 514 -4.56 -16.19 16.70
N ARG A 515 -5.06 -17.38 17.07
CA ARG A 515 -6.00 -18.08 16.19
C ARG A 515 -7.41 -17.79 16.65
N TYR A 516 -8.27 -17.45 15.71
CA TYR A 516 -9.71 -17.33 15.95
C TYR A 516 -10.22 -18.62 16.62
N GLY A 517 -10.63 -18.53 17.88
CA GLY A 517 -11.11 -19.65 18.69
C GLY A 517 -10.11 -20.28 19.68
N ASP A 518 -8.88 -19.80 19.80
CA ASP A 518 -7.98 -20.25 20.86
C ASP A 518 -8.51 -19.76 22.23
N VAL A 519 -8.75 -20.71 23.14
CA VAL A 519 -9.16 -20.46 24.53
C VAL A 519 -7.94 -20.01 25.32
N LEU A 520 -7.42 -18.81 25.01
CA LEU A 520 -6.61 -18.10 25.97
C LEU A 520 -7.54 -17.55 27.05
N THR A 521 -7.10 -17.56 28.31
CA THR A 521 -7.82 -17.00 29.48
C THR A 521 -8.08 -15.49 29.39
N ILE A 522 -7.70 -14.86 28.27
CA ILE A 522 -8.12 -13.52 27.92
C ILE A 522 -9.52 -13.67 27.34
N ASP A 523 -10.53 -13.23 28.10
CA ASP A 523 -11.93 -13.16 27.69
C ASP A 523 -12.04 -12.14 26.54
N LEU A 524 -11.64 -12.59 25.35
CA LEU A 524 -11.74 -11.82 24.13
C LEU A 524 -13.21 -11.78 23.79
N GLN A 525 -13.87 -10.70 24.19
CA GLN A 525 -15.14 -10.30 23.61
C GLN A 525 -14.98 -10.45 22.10
N GLU A 526 -15.79 -11.34 21.50
CA GLU A 526 -15.70 -11.71 20.07
C GLU A 526 -15.41 -10.43 19.29
N PHE A 527 -14.30 -10.41 18.54
CA PHE A 527 -13.98 -9.27 17.69
C PHE A 527 -15.27 -8.97 16.93
N PRO A 528 -15.92 -7.81 17.12
CA PRO A 528 -17.27 -7.56 16.62
C PRO A 528 -17.27 -7.32 15.11
N TYR A 529 -16.28 -7.87 14.42
CA TYR A 529 -16.16 -7.83 12.99
C TYR A 529 -17.11 -8.86 12.40
N LYS A 530 -18.32 -8.41 12.09
CA LYS A 530 -19.26 -9.18 11.31
C LYS A 530 -18.76 -9.17 9.87
N ILE A 531 -18.22 -10.29 9.42
CA ILE A 531 -17.90 -10.50 8.02
C ILE A 531 -19.23 -10.56 7.30
N LEU A 532 -19.42 -9.74 6.26
CA LEU A 532 -20.53 -9.97 5.35
C LEU A 532 -20.28 -11.33 4.72
N ASN A 533 -21.03 -12.33 5.16
CA ASN A 533 -21.00 -13.62 4.50
C ASN A 533 -21.45 -13.37 3.06
N PHE A 534 -20.59 -13.64 2.09
CA PHE A 534 -20.87 -13.35 0.69
C PHE A 534 -22.12 -14.10 0.19
N SER A 535 -22.46 -15.24 0.81
CA SER A 535 -23.74 -15.94 0.56
C SER A 535 -24.99 -15.17 0.99
N ASN A 536 -24.85 -14.11 1.79
CA ASN A 536 -25.94 -13.18 2.09
C ASN A 536 -26.11 -12.11 1.01
N VAL A 537 -25.14 -11.92 0.10
CA VAL A 537 -25.30 -10.99 -1.02
C VAL A 537 -26.29 -11.59 -2.00
N VAL A 538 -27.42 -10.90 -2.18
CA VAL A 538 -28.52 -11.31 -3.06
C VAL A 538 -28.30 -10.80 -4.47
N ASN A 539 -27.82 -9.56 -4.59
CA ASN A 539 -27.60 -8.91 -5.88
C ASN A 539 -26.54 -7.81 -5.77
N ILE A 540 -25.88 -7.53 -6.88
CA ILE A 540 -24.96 -6.42 -7.05
C ILE A 540 -25.37 -5.71 -8.34
N GLU A 541 -25.60 -4.40 -8.28
CA GLU A 541 -25.92 -3.62 -9.48
C GLU A 541 -25.30 -2.23 -9.48
N PHE A 542 -24.83 -1.80 -10.64
CA PHE A 542 -24.45 -0.40 -10.85
C PHE A 542 -25.68 0.45 -11.13
N GLU A 543 -25.66 1.71 -10.70
CA GLU A 543 -26.68 2.69 -11.10
C GLU A 543 -26.69 2.89 -12.61
N MET A 544 -25.51 3.01 -13.20
CA MET A 544 -25.29 3.04 -14.63
C MET A 544 -24.36 1.89 -15.01
N ASN A 545 -24.86 0.88 -15.73
CA ASN A 545 -24.06 -0.23 -16.23
C ASN A 545 -23.18 0.15 -17.44
N GLU A 546 -23.46 1.29 -18.07
CA GLU A 546 -22.68 1.86 -19.15
C GLU A 546 -22.39 3.32 -18.81
N ILE A 547 -21.12 3.71 -18.81
CA ILE A 547 -20.72 5.10 -18.57
C ILE A 547 -19.75 5.58 -19.66
N ASP A 548 -19.99 6.78 -20.19
CA ASP A 548 -19.09 7.42 -21.16
C ASP A 548 -18.15 8.39 -20.44
N VAL A 549 -16.87 8.03 -20.41
CA VAL A 549 -15.82 8.80 -19.75
C VAL A 549 -14.94 9.58 -20.74
N SER A 550 -15.32 9.69 -22.01
CA SER A 550 -14.46 10.24 -23.08
C SER A 550 -13.98 11.69 -22.85
N HIS A 551 -14.64 12.49 -21.99
CA HIS A 551 -14.30 13.91 -21.83
C HIS A 551 -14.37 14.42 -20.39
N SER A 552 -14.91 13.63 -19.47
CA SER A 552 -15.14 14.05 -18.08
C SER A 552 -15.14 12.86 -17.15
N ASP A 553 -14.77 13.11 -15.91
CA ASP A 553 -14.94 12.14 -14.84
C ASP A 553 -16.43 11.83 -14.67
N VAL A 554 -16.77 10.56 -14.51
CA VAL A 554 -18.15 10.11 -14.29
C VAL A 554 -18.27 9.53 -12.90
N TYR A 555 -19.22 10.06 -12.14
CA TYR A 555 -19.60 9.52 -10.85
C TYR A 555 -20.70 8.48 -11.02
N ASN A 556 -20.56 7.37 -10.32
CA ASN A 556 -21.50 6.26 -10.38
C ASN A 556 -21.67 5.66 -8.97
N ARG A 557 -22.66 4.79 -8.79
CA ARG A 557 -22.94 4.11 -7.53
C ARG A 557 -23.05 2.62 -7.76
N LEU A 558 -22.50 1.85 -6.83
CA LEU A 558 -22.66 0.40 -6.77
C LEU A 558 -23.59 0.06 -5.61
N PHE A 559 -24.65 -0.69 -5.90
CA PHE A 559 -25.63 -1.18 -4.95
C PHE A 559 -25.36 -2.64 -4.62
N ILE A 560 -25.33 -2.97 -3.32
CA ILE A 560 -25.14 -4.34 -2.84
C ILE A 560 -26.35 -4.70 -1.96
N TYR A 561 -27.17 -5.61 -2.46
CA TYR A 561 -28.37 -6.09 -1.77
C TYR A 561 -28.03 -7.31 -0.93
N THR A 562 -28.49 -7.37 0.32
CA THR A 562 -28.22 -8.50 1.21
C THR A 562 -29.50 -9.04 1.85
N SER A 563 -29.56 -10.35 2.09
CA SER A 563 -30.71 -11.04 2.70
C SER A 563 -30.69 -10.97 4.23
N ASN A 564 -29.50 -10.84 4.81
CA ASN A 564 -29.29 -10.54 6.22
C ASN A 564 -28.61 -9.18 6.33
N ILE A 565 -29.29 -8.24 6.99
CA ILE A 565 -28.90 -6.84 7.01
C ILE A 565 -28.10 -6.60 8.28
N ASP A 566 -26.81 -6.36 8.13
CA ASP A 566 -25.98 -5.84 9.19
C ASP A 566 -25.46 -4.44 8.87
N LYS A 567 -26.28 -3.43 9.14
CA LYS A 567 -26.05 -2.03 8.75
C LYS A 567 -24.73 -1.44 9.27
N THR A 568 -24.04 -2.13 10.18
CA THR A 568 -22.73 -1.73 10.70
C THR A 568 -21.56 -2.08 9.78
N ILE A 569 -21.81 -2.81 8.67
CA ILE A 569 -20.77 -3.16 7.70
C ILE A 569 -20.60 -2.02 6.69
N HIS A 570 -19.35 -1.69 6.37
CA HIS A 570 -19.01 -0.70 5.35
C HIS A 570 -18.22 -1.38 4.24
N PRO A 571 -18.88 -1.80 3.15
CA PRO A 571 -18.19 -2.45 2.05
C PRO A 571 -17.32 -1.42 1.31
N GLY A 572 -16.09 -1.78 1.00
CA GLY A 572 -15.20 -1.01 0.14
C GLY A 572 -15.27 -1.49 -1.30
N MET A 573 -15.03 -0.60 -2.25
CA MET A 573 -14.70 -0.94 -3.63
C MET A 573 -13.34 -0.36 -3.96
N MET A 574 -12.45 -1.20 -4.44
CA MET A 574 -11.12 -0.82 -4.85
C MET A 574 -11.03 -0.88 -6.38
N VAL A 575 -10.64 0.25 -6.97
CA VAL A 575 -10.50 0.42 -8.42
C VAL A 575 -9.02 0.42 -8.79
N PRO A 576 -8.56 -0.46 -9.69
CA PRO A 576 -7.19 -0.44 -10.18
C PRO A 576 -6.93 0.83 -10.98
N LYS A 577 -5.83 1.53 -10.68
CA LYS A 577 -5.48 2.80 -11.32
C LYS A 577 -5.06 2.64 -12.80
N TYR A 578 -4.45 1.51 -13.16
CA TYR A 578 -3.81 1.28 -14.48
C TYR A 578 -4.30 0.02 -15.22
N GLY A 579 -5.48 -0.52 -14.91
CA GLY A 579 -6.01 -1.72 -15.56
C GLY A 579 -5.23 -3.02 -15.31
N ASP A 580 -4.10 -2.96 -14.58
CA ASP A 580 -3.28 -4.12 -14.22
C ASP A 580 -3.96 -4.98 -13.13
N GLU A 581 -3.57 -6.26 -13.10
CA GLU A 581 -4.12 -7.24 -12.16
C GLU A 581 -3.98 -6.78 -10.69
N PRO A 582 -5.02 -7.02 -9.86
CA PRO A 582 -5.16 -6.53 -8.50
C PRO A 582 -4.21 -7.15 -7.44
N ILE A 583 -3.05 -7.68 -7.83
CA ILE A 583 -2.29 -8.62 -6.98
C ILE A 583 -1.34 -7.94 -5.98
N ASN A 584 -1.02 -6.64 -6.12
CA ASN A 584 -0.21 -5.88 -5.15
C ASN A 584 -0.73 -4.43 -4.98
N LEU A 585 -1.89 -4.28 -4.34
CA LEU A 585 -2.71 -3.06 -4.40
C LEU A 585 -2.52 -2.04 -3.25
N ASP A 586 -1.57 -2.27 -2.33
CA ASP A 586 -1.58 -1.57 -1.04
C ASP A 586 -1.30 -0.06 -1.10
N ASP A 587 -0.79 0.50 -2.21
CA ASP A 587 -0.39 1.93 -2.23
C ASP A 587 -0.96 2.77 -3.39
N GLN A 588 -1.64 2.17 -4.38
CA GLN A 588 -2.01 2.91 -5.62
C GLN A 588 -3.47 2.82 -6.04
N SER A 589 -4.28 2.08 -5.33
CA SER A 589 -5.67 1.86 -5.70
C SER A 589 -6.60 2.86 -5.02
N LEU A 590 -7.56 3.39 -5.78
CA LEU A 590 -8.60 4.24 -5.22
C LEU A 590 -9.58 3.32 -4.48
N THR A 591 -9.58 3.41 -3.16
CA THR A 591 -10.57 2.72 -2.32
C THR A 591 -11.73 3.66 -2.05
N TYR A 592 -12.89 3.29 -2.54
CA TYR A 592 -14.18 3.90 -2.25
C TYR A 592 -14.83 3.11 -1.11
N SER A 593 -15.47 3.79 -0.16
CA SER A 593 -16.16 3.14 0.96
C SER A 593 -17.66 3.38 0.82
N GLY A 594 -18.46 2.33 1.06
CA GLY A 594 -19.91 2.39 1.03
C GLY A 594 -20.52 2.41 2.43
N SER A 595 -21.82 2.64 2.45
CA SER A 595 -22.64 2.62 3.66
C SER A 595 -24.05 2.11 3.36
N TRP A 596 -24.77 1.67 4.39
CA TRP A 596 -26.16 1.24 4.24
C TRP A 596 -27.09 2.42 4.00
N ASP A 597 -27.91 2.37 2.95
CA ASP A 597 -28.98 3.33 2.69
C ASP A 597 -30.33 2.74 3.13
N ASP A 598 -30.91 3.32 4.19
CA ASP A 598 -32.19 2.86 4.74
C ASP A 598 -33.39 3.05 3.80
N SER A 599 -33.33 4.02 2.90
CA SER A 599 -34.41 4.29 1.96
C SER A 599 -34.41 3.28 0.80
N MET A 600 -33.22 2.86 0.38
CA MET A 600 -33.04 1.88 -0.70
C MET A 600 -33.01 0.44 -0.19
N GLY A 601 -32.69 0.23 1.09
CA GLY A 601 -32.58 -1.10 1.68
C GLY A 601 -31.38 -1.90 1.16
N CYS A 602 -30.27 -1.23 0.84
CA CYS A 602 -29.04 -1.83 0.33
C CYS A 602 -27.80 -1.02 0.73
N TYR A 603 -26.60 -1.59 0.56
CA TYR A 603 -25.37 -0.79 0.66
C TYR A 603 -25.14 -0.04 -0.64
N VAL A 604 -24.68 1.21 -0.52
CA VAL A 604 -24.35 2.10 -1.63
C VAL A 604 -22.88 2.47 -1.53
N ILE A 605 -22.10 2.16 -2.56
CA ILE A 605 -20.70 2.60 -2.69
C ILE A 605 -20.63 3.67 -3.79
N PRO A 606 -20.47 4.95 -3.44
CA PRO A 606 -20.22 6.00 -4.40
C PRO A 606 -18.78 5.93 -4.91
N PHE A 607 -18.61 6.00 -6.22
CA PHE A 607 -17.27 6.01 -6.83
C PHE A 607 -17.22 6.89 -8.07
N MET A 608 -16.00 7.11 -8.55
CA MET A 608 -15.72 7.89 -9.74
C MET A 608 -14.83 7.07 -10.68
N VAL A 609 -15.18 7.10 -11.97
CA VAL A 609 -14.29 6.68 -13.05
C VAL A 609 -13.77 7.94 -13.72
N ARG A 610 -12.45 8.05 -13.82
CA ARG A 610 -11.77 9.21 -14.38
C ARG A 610 -12.02 9.31 -15.89
N LYS A 611 -11.94 10.52 -16.42
CA LYS A 611 -12.02 10.76 -17.86
C LYS A 611 -10.94 9.97 -18.62
N ASN A 612 -11.23 9.62 -19.87
CA ASN A 612 -10.33 8.88 -20.76
C ASN A 612 -9.81 7.56 -20.14
N PHE A 613 -10.59 6.93 -19.26
CA PHE A 613 -10.27 5.58 -18.79
C PHE A 613 -10.39 4.57 -19.94
N SER A 614 -9.66 3.46 -19.83
CA SER A 614 -9.67 2.41 -20.86
C SER A 614 -11.09 1.87 -21.08
N PRO A 615 -11.58 1.82 -22.32
CA PRO A 615 -12.91 1.28 -22.63
C PRO A 615 -12.99 -0.23 -22.33
N GLY A 616 -14.22 -0.73 -22.22
CA GLY A 616 -14.53 -2.15 -21.97
C GLY A 616 -14.98 -2.42 -20.53
N PHE A 617 -14.88 -3.69 -20.10
CA PHE A 617 -15.34 -4.08 -18.78
C PHE A 617 -14.46 -3.49 -17.68
N PHE A 618 -15.11 -2.82 -16.73
CA PHE A 618 -14.45 -2.23 -15.58
C PHE A 618 -14.20 -3.29 -14.51
N GLU A 619 -12.94 -3.59 -14.27
CA GLU A 619 -12.51 -4.50 -13.21
C GLU A 619 -12.46 -3.76 -11.86
N TYR A 620 -13.05 -4.37 -10.83
CA TYR A 620 -13.09 -3.83 -9.47
C TYR A 620 -12.95 -4.95 -8.43
N VAL A 621 -12.50 -4.58 -7.23
CA VAL A 621 -12.38 -5.51 -6.08
C VAL A 621 -13.34 -5.04 -5.00
N LEU A 622 -14.21 -5.94 -4.51
CA LEU A 622 -15.05 -5.64 -3.35
C LEU A 622 -14.36 -6.07 -2.07
N LYS A 623 -14.31 -5.14 -1.11
CA LYS A 623 -13.74 -5.34 0.21
C LYS A 623 -14.86 -5.42 1.24
N PHE A 624 -14.98 -6.54 1.92
CA PHE A 624 -15.87 -6.70 3.08
C PHE A 624 -14.97 -6.83 4.32
N GLY A 625 -14.36 -5.69 4.69
CA GLY A 625 -13.25 -5.56 5.65
C GLY A 625 -12.04 -6.41 5.28
N ALA A 626 -11.78 -7.48 6.04
CA ALA A 626 -10.59 -8.32 5.83
C ALA A 626 -10.59 -9.10 4.50
N TYR A 627 -11.77 -9.34 3.93
CA TYR A 627 -11.92 -10.13 2.70
C TYR A 627 -11.96 -9.22 1.49
N SER A 628 -11.13 -9.53 0.51
CA SER A 628 -11.16 -8.93 -0.83
C SER A 628 -11.62 -9.99 -1.82
N ILE A 629 -12.68 -9.70 -2.57
CA ILE A 629 -13.14 -10.54 -3.67
C ILE A 629 -12.73 -9.85 -4.96
N HIS A 630 -11.87 -10.52 -5.70
CA HIS A 630 -11.28 -10.00 -6.92
C HIS A 630 -12.16 -10.31 -8.13
N TYR A 631 -12.07 -9.44 -9.14
CA TYR A 631 -12.61 -9.56 -10.50
C TYR A 631 -14.11 -9.23 -10.66
N GLY A 632 -14.39 -8.13 -11.38
CA GLY A 632 -15.73 -7.68 -11.77
C GLY A 632 -16.45 -8.71 -12.63
N SER A 633 -15.72 -9.35 -13.53
CA SER A 633 -16.21 -10.44 -14.40
C SER A 633 -16.73 -11.65 -13.61
N PHE A 634 -16.16 -11.93 -12.43
CA PHE A 634 -16.67 -12.97 -11.54
C PHE A 634 -18.07 -12.63 -11.02
N PHE A 635 -18.29 -11.39 -10.58
CA PHE A 635 -19.60 -10.94 -10.12
C PHE A 635 -20.66 -10.97 -11.22
N GLY A 636 -20.28 -10.64 -12.45
CA GLY A 636 -21.15 -10.76 -13.62
C GLY A 636 -21.69 -12.19 -13.82
N SER A 637 -20.87 -13.21 -13.54
CA SER A 637 -21.30 -14.61 -13.65
C SER A 637 -22.25 -15.07 -12.54
N TRP A 638 -22.20 -14.43 -11.36
CA TRP A 638 -23.01 -14.81 -10.18
C TRP A 638 -24.30 -13.99 -10.05
N PHE A 639 -24.23 -12.69 -10.33
CA PHE A 639 -25.34 -11.74 -10.14
C PHE A 639 -25.89 -11.19 -11.46
N GLY A 640 -25.32 -11.62 -12.60
CA GLY A 640 -25.74 -11.19 -13.94
C GLY A 640 -25.09 -9.90 -14.42
N GLU A 641 -25.47 -9.46 -15.62
CA GLU A 641 -24.87 -8.31 -16.32
C GLU A 641 -24.95 -7.00 -15.54
N LYS A 642 -25.91 -6.89 -14.62
CA LYS A 642 -26.05 -5.72 -13.74
C LYS A 642 -24.86 -5.51 -12.80
N ALA A 643 -24.12 -6.56 -12.46
CA ALA A 643 -22.91 -6.48 -11.65
C ALA A 643 -21.65 -6.15 -12.47
N MET A 644 -21.81 -5.91 -13.78
CA MET A 644 -20.75 -5.52 -14.70
C MET A 644 -20.92 -4.05 -15.09
N LEU A 645 -19.82 -3.30 -15.09
CA LEU A 645 -19.79 -1.93 -15.59
C LEU A 645 -18.99 -1.90 -16.89
N ASN A 646 -19.59 -1.36 -17.95
CA ASN A 646 -18.96 -1.16 -19.25
C ASN A 646 -18.57 0.31 -19.41
N ILE A 647 -17.28 0.56 -19.63
CA ILE A 647 -16.73 1.88 -19.88
C ILE A 647 -16.74 2.13 -21.38
N ILE A 648 -17.42 3.21 -21.77
CA ILE A 648 -17.34 3.78 -23.10
C ILE A 648 -16.31 4.90 -23.04
N SER A 649 -15.29 4.81 -23.88
CA SER A 649 -14.36 5.91 -24.08
C SER A 649 -13.93 5.95 -25.54
N LYS A 650 -14.06 7.12 -26.17
CA LYS A 650 -13.58 7.36 -27.54
C LYS A 650 -12.05 7.30 -27.61
N THR A 651 -11.41 7.70 -26.52
CA THR A 651 -9.95 7.81 -26.36
C THR A 651 -9.59 7.37 -24.95
N THR A 652 -8.50 6.63 -24.83
CA THR A 652 -7.89 6.23 -23.57
C THR A 652 -6.69 7.12 -23.34
N ASP A 653 -6.46 7.51 -22.10
CA ASP A 653 -5.27 8.22 -21.70
C ASP A 653 -5.03 8.00 -20.21
N ILE A 654 -4.44 6.85 -19.91
CA ILE A 654 -3.97 6.48 -18.58
C ILE A 654 -2.44 6.46 -18.51
N LEU A 655 -1.76 6.86 -19.60
CA LEU A 655 -0.30 6.90 -19.68
C LEU A 655 0.28 8.02 -18.80
N GLY A 656 -0.47 9.12 -18.67
CA GLY A 656 0.02 10.39 -18.13
C GLY A 656 1.00 11.08 -19.08
N PRO A 657 1.50 12.28 -18.72
CA PRO A 657 2.35 13.06 -19.60
C PRO A 657 3.73 12.41 -19.77
N ILE A 658 4.31 12.54 -20.96
CA ILE A 658 5.61 11.96 -21.32
C ILE A 658 6.53 13.01 -21.90
N VAL A 659 7.84 12.78 -21.83
CA VAL A 659 8.85 13.62 -22.48
C VAL A 659 9.15 13.02 -23.85
N ILE A 660 8.79 13.76 -24.91
CA ILE A 660 9.08 13.37 -26.30
C ILE A 660 10.38 13.98 -26.82
N ASN A 661 10.85 15.06 -26.20
CA ASN A 661 12.13 15.67 -26.52
C ASN A 661 12.78 16.26 -25.28
N LEU A 662 14.09 16.03 -25.17
CA LEU A 662 14.93 16.62 -24.14
C LEU A 662 16.14 17.25 -24.82
N SER A 663 16.27 18.56 -24.66
CA SER A 663 17.45 19.29 -25.14
C SER A 663 18.12 20.04 -24.01
N VAL A 664 19.44 20.15 -24.11
CA VAL A 664 20.28 20.95 -23.23
C VAL A 664 21.01 21.98 -24.08
N GLU A 665 21.00 23.25 -23.68
CA GLU A 665 21.57 24.33 -24.51
C GLU A 665 23.08 24.12 -24.76
N ASN A 666 23.80 23.61 -23.75
CA ASN A 666 25.22 23.29 -23.86
C ASN A 666 25.51 21.99 -23.10
N ARG A 667 25.98 20.95 -23.81
CA ARG A 667 26.36 19.66 -23.21
C ARG A 667 27.70 19.69 -22.47
N ALA A 668 28.56 20.63 -22.81
CA ALA A 668 29.81 20.88 -22.14
C ALA A 668 29.94 22.39 -21.89
N VAL A 669 30.06 22.79 -20.64
CA VAL A 669 30.20 24.20 -20.27
C VAL A 669 31.45 24.40 -19.45
N THR A 670 32.32 25.29 -19.92
CA THR A 670 33.49 25.69 -19.17
C THR A 670 33.19 26.94 -18.35
N ILE A 671 33.36 26.85 -17.03
CA ILE A 671 33.04 27.95 -16.10
C ILE A 671 34.29 28.78 -15.82
N PRO A 672 34.30 30.09 -16.15
CA PRO A 672 35.37 31.00 -15.76
C PRO A 672 35.30 31.34 -14.27
N ASN A 673 36.45 31.56 -13.61
CA ASN A 673 36.59 31.75 -12.15
C ASN A 673 35.78 32.90 -11.50
N SER A 674 35.02 33.70 -12.25
CA SER A 674 34.35 34.90 -11.72
C SER A 674 32.88 35.04 -12.12
N VAL A 675 32.33 34.13 -12.91
CA VAL A 675 30.97 34.29 -13.46
C VAL A 675 30.14 33.04 -13.18
N PHE A 676 28.96 33.26 -12.60
CA PHE A 676 27.95 32.21 -12.50
C PHE A 676 27.49 31.79 -13.88
N VAL A 677 27.47 30.48 -14.10
CA VAL A 677 26.95 29.90 -15.34
C VAL A 677 25.60 29.28 -15.06
N THR A 678 24.64 29.50 -15.96
CA THR A 678 23.33 28.85 -15.88
C THR A 678 23.29 27.72 -16.90
N LEU A 679 23.06 26.50 -16.40
CA LEU A 679 22.76 25.32 -17.21
C LEU A 679 21.26 25.29 -17.49
N VAL A 680 20.87 24.87 -18.69
CA VAL A 680 19.47 24.94 -19.15
C VAL A 680 19.05 23.62 -19.78
N TRP A 681 17.95 23.06 -19.28
CA TRP A 681 17.26 21.90 -19.84
C TRP A 681 15.90 22.36 -20.37
N ASN A 682 15.59 22.01 -21.62
CA ASN A 682 14.27 22.19 -22.19
C ASN A 682 13.64 20.81 -22.40
N LEU A 683 12.51 20.58 -21.74
CA LEU A 683 11.72 19.37 -21.88
C LEU A 683 10.48 19.70 -22.71
N THR A 684 10.26 18.97 -23.80
CA THR A 684 8.98 18.95 -24.50
C THR A 684 8.14 17.84 -23.90
N ILE A 685 7.12 18.23 -23.16
CA ILE A 685 6.16 17.33 -22.52
C ILE A 685 4.93 17.22 -23.42
N HIS A 686 4.58 15.98 -23.74
CA HIS A 686 3.45 15.62 -24.59
C HIS A 686 2.41 14.85 -23.77
N ASP A 687 1.16 15.21 -23.95
CA ASP A 687 -0.02 14.54 -23.41
C ASP A 687 -1.21 14.82 -24.34
N MET A 688 -1.56 13.87 -25.20
CA MET A 688 -2.45 14.13 -26.32
C MET A 688 -3.91 14.40 -25.92
N TYR A 689 -4.42 13.81 -24.83
CA TYR A 689 -5.87 13.81 -24.54
C TYR A 689 -6.20 14.52 -23.24
N ASN A 690 -5.47 14.26 -22.15
CA ASN A 690 -5.75 14.87 -20.87
C ASN A 690 -5.06 16.23 -20.70
N GLY A 691 -3.93 16.44 -21.37
CA GLY A 691 -3.07 17.60 -21.24
C GLY A 691 -2.38 17.65 -19.87
N PHE A 692 -1.16 18.19 -19.86
CA PHE A 692 -0.35 18.40 -18.67
C PHE A 692 -1.03 19.33 -17.65
N SER A 693 -0.92 18.98 -16.37
CA SER A 693 -1.42 19.76 -15.23
C SER A 693 -0.26 20.33 -14.40
N ASN A 694 0.55 19.46 -13.81
CA ASN A 694 1.66 19.83 -12.94
C ASN A 694 2.78 18.80 -12.97
N GLY A 695 3.96 19.22 -12.52
CA GLY A 695 5.13 18.35 -12.47
C GLY A 695 6.18 18.80 -11.47
N GLN A 696 7.13 17.91 -11.24
CA GLN A 696 8.31 18.16 -10.42
C GLN A 696 9.52 17.54 -11.09
N VAL A 697 10.58 18.33 -11.24
CA VAL A 697 11.88 17.86 -11.73
C VAL A 697 12.93 18.05 -10.64
N SER A 698 13.83 17.09 -10.50
CA SER A 698 15.06 17.24 -9.74
C SER A 698 16.25 17.02 -10.64
N ILE A 699 17.13 18.01 -10.68
CA ILE A 699 18.45 17.89 -11.31
C ILE A 699 19.46 17.68 -10.18
N THR A 700 20.44 16.80 -10.37
CA THR A 700 21.53 16.58 -9.41
C THR A 700 22.85 16.53 -10.17
N SER A 701 23.98 16.45 -9.47
CA SER A 701 25.27 16.21 -10.10
C SER A 701 25.86 14.85 -9.74
N SER A 702 26.74 14.34 -10.59
CA SER A 702 27.58 13.17 -10.33
C SER A 702 28.48 13.35 -9.12
N LEU A 703 28.81 14.60 -8.75
CA LEU A 703 29.63 14.90 -7.58
C LEU A 703 28.87 15.57 -6.42
N ASP A 704 27.66 16.05 -6.66
CA ASP A 704 26.87 16.73 -5.66
C ASP A 704 25.49 16.05 -5.56
N LEU A 705 25.21 15.51 -4.38
CA LEU A 705 23.96 14.84 -4.06
C LEU A 705 22.84 15.84 -3.75
N VAL A 706 23.12 17.14 -3.83
CA VAL A 706 22.12 18.21 -3.78
C VAL A 706 21.20 18.13 -4.98
N LYS A 707 19.90 18.08 -4.67
CA LYS A 707 18.83 18.07 -5.66
C LYS A 707 18.27 19.47 -5.87
N TYR A 708 18.39 19.96 -7.10
CA TYR A 708 17.74 21.17 -7.57
C TYR A 708 16.29 20.84 -7.94
N ASN A 709 15.41 20.89 -6.94
CA ASN A 709 13.99 20.58 -7.09
C ASN A 709 13.24 21.79 -7.63
N THR A 710 12.51 21.62 -8.74
CA THR A 710 11.60 22.63 -9.29
C THR A 710 10.24 21.99 -9.51
N SER A 711 9.21 22.55 -8.89
CA SER A 711 7.82 22.25 -9.22
C SER A 711 7.36 23.24 -10.30
N PHE A 712 6.57 22.76 -11.25
CA PHE A 712 6.11 23.56 -12.39
C PHE A 712 4.70 23.13 -12.82
N THR A 713 4.02 24.02 -13.52
CA THR A 713 2.63 23.86 -13.99
C THR A 713 2.51 24.40 -15.41
N ALA A 714 1.32 24.32 -16.00
CA ALA A 714 1.03 24.98 -17.29
C ALA A 714 1.36 26.49 -17.33
N ALA A 715 1.47 27.17 -16.17
CA ALA A 715 1.87 28.57 -16.11
C ALA A 715 3.36 28.81 -16.42
N ASP A 716 4.20 27.78 -16.35
CA ASP A 716 5.64 27.83 -16.56
C ASP A 716 6.05 27.47 -18.01
N LEU A 717 5.07 27.32 -18.90
CA LEU A 717 5.24 26.99 -20.30
C LEU A 717 5.96 28.12 -21.05
N ILE A 718 7.01 27.77 -21.80
CA ILE A 718 7.76 28.74 -22.62
C ILE A 718 7.34 28.73 -24.09
N GLU A 719 6.85 27.60 -24.59
CA GLU A 719 6.37 27.40 -25.97
C GLU A 719 5.34 26.25 -26.00
N GLY A 720 4.39 26.30 -26.94
CA GLY A 720 3.37 25.27 -27.13
C GLY A 720 2.12 25.45 -26.27
N ASP A 721 1.52 24.35 -25.85
CA ASP A 721 0.34 24.34 -24.97
C ASP A 721 0.39 23.18 -23.94
N ILE A 722 -0.72 22.90 -23.26
CA ILE A 722 -0.76 21.83 -22.25
C ILE A 722 -0.68 20.42 -22.87
N TYR A 723 -0.94 20.26 -24.16
CA TYR A 723 -0.87 18.98 -24.86
C TYR A 723 0.51 18.74 -25.47
N ASP A 724 1.18 19.80 -25.88
CA ASP A 724 2.54 19.80 -26.44
C ASP A 724 3.30 21.03 -25.94
N GLY A 725 3.88 20.94 -24.74
CA GLY A 725 4.45 22.09 -24.04
C GLY A 725 5.96 21.98 -23.84
N VAL A 726 6.69 23.06 -24.08
CA VAL A 726 8.11 23.17 -23.75
C VAL A 726 8.27 23.87 -22.41
N TYR A 727 9.04 23.24 -21.51
CA TYR A 727 9.34 23.73 -20.18
C TYR A 727 10.85 23.85 -19.99
N GLN A 728 11.28 24.93 -19.35
CA GLN A 728 12.69 25.27 -19.20
C GLN A 728 13.13 25.24 -17.73
N PHE A 729 14.14 24.45 -17.42
CA PHE A 729 14.73 24.33 -16.10
C PHE A 729 16.15 24.86 -16.08
N LYS A 730 16.49 25.59 -15.02
CA LYS A 730 17.76 26.31 -14.91
C LYS A 730 18.49 25.93 -13.63
N VAL A 731 19.74 25.54 -13.75
CA VAL A 731 20.65 25.34 -12.61
C VAL A 731 21.77 26.35 -12.67
N ARG A 732 21.95 27.14 -11.61
CA ARG A 732 23.05 28.11 -11.51
C ARG A 732 24.24 27.44 -10.83
N VAL A 733 25.37 27.39 -11.52
CA VAL A 733 26.62 26.81 -11.03
C VAL A 733 27.59 27.93 -10.64
N ASN A 734 28.17 27.80 -9.45
CA ASN A 734 29.13 28.75 -8.87
C ASN A 734 30.47 28.69 -9.63
N PRO A 735 31.15 29.82 -9.90
CA PRO A 735 32.50 29.83 -10.46
C PRO A 735 33.57 29.08 -9.64
N LYS A 736 33.38 28.94 -8.32
CA LYS A 736 34.24 28.11 -7.44
C LYS A 736 33.85 26.64 -7.47
N CYS A 737 33.53 26.08 -8.63
CA CYS A 737 33.05 24.71 -8.76
C CYS A 737 34.18 23.68 -8.91
N LYS A 738 33.78 22.40 -8.84
CA LYS A 738 34.56 21.25 -9.28
C LYS A 738 33.94 20.69 -10.56
N SER A 739 34.78 20.25 -11.51
CA SER A 739 34.28 19.68 -12.77
C SER A 739 33.42 18.45 -12.48
N GLN A 740 32.19 18.46 -12.97
CA GLN A 740 31.16 17.46 -12.64
C GLN A 740 30.08 17.40 -13.71
N THR A 741 29.29 16.33 -13.73
CA THR A 741 28.18 16.18 -14.69
C THR A 741 26.87 16.43 -13.99
N PHE A 742 26.02 17.30 -14.52
CA PHE A 742 24.65 17.52 -14.05
C PHE A 742 23.66 16.74 -14.90
N TYR A 743 22.61 16.19 -14.31
CA TYR A 743 21.61 15.40 -15.03
C TYR A 743 20.29 15.35 -14.25
N ILE A 744 19.21 14.94 -14.90
CA ILE A 744 17.89 14.80 -14.28
C ILE A 744 17.87 13.50 -13.46
N SER A 745 17.70 13.59 -12.14
CA SER A 745 17.63 12.43 -11.24
C SER A 745 16.21 12.06 -10.84
N TYR A 746 15.24 12.95 -11.04
CA TYR A 746 13.84 12.71 -10.75
C TYR A 746 12.97 13.53 -11.70
N LEU A 747 11.89 12.93 -12.21
CA LEU A 747 10.87 13.63 -12.96
C LEU A 747 9.51 13.02 -12.65
N TYR A 748 8.57 13.83 -12.18
CA TYR A 748 7.17 13.50 -11.96
C TYR A 748 6.32 14.42 -12.83
N LEU A 749 5.41 13.86 -13.62
CA LEU A 749 4.49 14.61 -14.47
C LEU A 749 3.07 14.10 -14.24
N GLU A 750 2.11 14.99 -14.03
CA GLU A 750 0.68 14.69 -13.83
C GLU A 750 -0.17 15.44 -14.86
N ASP A 751 -1.18 14.78 -15.41
CA ASP A 751 -2.14 15.33 -16.36
C ASP A 751 -3.42 15.87 -15.69
N ASN A 752 -4.31 16.49 -16.46
CA ASN A 752 -5.61 16.93 -15.93
C ASN A 752 -6.61 15.78 -15.69
N GLY A 753 -6.26 14.54 -16.05
CA GLY A 753 -6.98 13.32 -15.67
C GLY A 753 -6.45 12.70 -14.36
N THR A 754 -5.45 13.32 -13.72
CA THR A 754 -4.72 12.85 -12.53
C THR A 754 -3.98 11.51 -12.73
N TYR A 755 -3.68 11.17 -13.98
CA TYR A 755 -2.69 10.16 -14.34
C TYR A 755 -1.31 10.80 -14.36
N TYR A 756 -0.30 10.00 -14.06
CA TYR A 756 1.05 10.52 -13.89
C TYR A 756 2.10 9.50 -14.31
N SER A 757 3.23 10.04 -14.72
CA SER A 757 4.46 9.31 -15.02
C SER A 757 5.54 9.73 -14.02
N LEU A 758 6.47 8.82 -13.72
CA LEU A 758 7.54 9.04 -12.75
C LEU A 758 8.85 8.36 -13.16
N TYR A 759 9.93 9.13 -13.18
CA TYR A 759 11.32 8.69 -13.32
C TYR A 759 12.09 8.96 -12.02
N ARG A 760 12.90 7.99 -11.58
CA ARG A 760 13.86 8.13 -10.48
C ARG A 760 15.17 7.45 -10.86
N GLU A 761 16.28 8.19 -10.83
CA GLU A 761 17.61 7.63 -11.02
C GLU A 761 17.98 6.68 -9.87
N GLY A 762 18.64 5.56 -10.19
CA GLY A 762 19.11 4.59 -9.21
C GLY A 762 17.98 3.81 -8.54
N GLY A 763 16.73 4.02 -8.96
CA GLY A 763 15.58 3.30 -8.44
C GLY A 763 15.62 1.85 -8.89
N GLU A 764 16.22 0.98 -8.08
CA GLU A 764 15.53 -0.25 -7.76
C GLU A 764 14.15 0.18 -7.24
N PHE A 765 13.11 0.11 -8.09
CA PHE A 765 11.76 0.06 -7.56
C PHE A 765 11.80 -1.01 -6.47
N PRO A 766 11.34 -0.73 -5.24
CA PRO A 766 11.46 -1.68 -4.14
C PRO A 766 11.01 -3.03 -4.68
N THR A 767 11.91 -4.02 -4.73
CA THR A 767 11.75 -5.23 -5.57
C THR A 767 10.57 -6.11 -5.14
N ASN A 768 9.85 -5.67 -4.11
CA ASN A 768 8.62 -6.17 -3.54
C ASN A 768 7.37 -5.34 -3.87
N THR A 769 7.49 -4.05 -4.22
CA THR A 769 6.39 -3.25 -4.75
C THR A 769 6.56 -3.13 -6.26
N LEU A 770 5.85 -3.96 -7.01
CA LEU A 770 5.72 -3.90 -8.48
C LEU A 770 5.03 -2.59 -8.97
N SER A 771 5.10 -1.51 -8.19
CA SER A 771 4.43 -0.24 -8.39
C SER A 771 4.73 0.33 -9.78
N GLN A 772 3.65 0.43 -10.56
CA GLN A 772 3.57 0.60 -12.01
C GLN A 772 3.75 2.07 -12.39
N PHE A 773 4.91 2.64 -12.14
CA PHE A 773 5.16 3.98 -12.64
C PHE A 773 5.60 3.91 -14.10
N ILE A 774 4.87 4.60 -14.97
CA ILE A 774 5.28 4.81 -16.35
C ILE A 774 6.47 5.77 -16.34
N ASN A 775 7.57 5.39 -16.98
CA ASN A 775 8.73 6.27 -17.08
C ASN A 775 8.41 7.43 -18.05
N PRO A 776 8.45 8.70 -17.63
CA PRO A 776 8.19 9.85 -18.50
C PRO A 776 9.11 9.88 -19.72
N PHE A 777 10.30 9.28 -19.64
CA PHE A 777 11.26 9.27 -20.74
C PHE A 777 11.06 8.14 -21.75
N LEU A 778 9.93 7.42 -21.68
CA LEU A 778 9.64 6.25 -22.52
C LEU A 778 9.96 6.44 -24.01
N PHE A 779 9.65 7.61 -24.57
CA PHE A 779 9.88 7.93 -25.99
C PHE A 779 11.14 8.75 -26.26
N ALA A 780 11.94 8.99 -25.22
CA ALA A 780 13.22 9.66 -25.28
C ALA A 780 14.32 8.73 -24.72
N PRO A 781 14.65 7.62 -25.39
CA PRO A 781 15.56 6.61 -24.86
C PRO A 781 16.99 7.12 -24.63
N ASP A 782 17.41 8.18 -25.34
CA ASP A 782 18.72 8.79 -25.16
C ASP A 782 18.85 9.65 -23.90
N VAL A 783 17.81 9.76 -23.06
CA VAL A 783 17.75 10.71 -21.94
C VAL A 783 18.91 10.57 -20.95
N THR A 784 19.43 9.38 -20.69
CA THR A 784 20.57 9.24 -19.76
C THR A 784 21.81 9.99 -20.27
N THR A 785 22.04 10.01 -21.59
CA THR A 785 23.15 10.78 -22.19
C THR A 785 22.72 12.21 -22.56
N ALA A 786 21.48 12.40 -23.02
CA ALA A 786 20.95 13.68 -23.50
C ALA A 786 20.58 14.64 -22.37
N SER A 787 20.27 14.15 -21.17
CA SER A 787 20.05 14.97 -19.97
C SER A 787 21.35 15.44 -19.32
N SER A 788 22.49 14.85 -19.69
CA SER A 788 23.75 15.11 -19.03
C SER A 788 24.44 16.38 -19.56
N VAL A 789 24.89 17.23 -18.64
CA VAL A 789 25.68 18.44 -18.92
C VAL A 789 26.99 18.35 -18.15
N VAL A 790 28.09 18.22 -18.88
CA VAL A 790 29.43 18.21 -18.32
C VAL A 790 29.87 19.65 -18.04
N VAL A 791 30.16 19.94 -16.78
CA VAL A 791 30.72 21.22 -16.36
C VAL A 791 32.21 21.05 -16.13
N ASP A 792 33.01 21.88 -16.80
CA ASP A 792 34.46 21.94 -16.62
C ASP A 792 34.87 23.25 -15.92
N CYS A 793 35.44 23.13 -14.73
CA CYS A 793 35.87 24.26 -13.91
C CYS A 793 37.37 24.50 -14.14
N GLN A 794 37.69 25.51 -14.96
CA GLN A 794 39.04 25.73 -15.53
C GLN A 794 40.17 25.95 -14.52
N ASN A 795 39.85 26.31 -13.27
CA ASN A 795 40.82 26.41 -12.17
C ASN A 795 40.20 25.84 -10.89
N ALA A 796 39.85 24.56 -10.90
CA ALA A 796 39.46 23.87 -9.67
C ALA A 796 40.58 24.02 -8.64
N LEU A 797 40.34 24.83 -7.61
CA LEU A 797 41.19 24.85 -6.43
C LEU A 797 41.10 23.44 -5.85
N VAL A 798 42.23 22.77 -5.67
CA VAL A 798 42.24 21.44 -5.05
C VAL A 798 42.07 21.64 -3.55
N ASP A 799 40.81 21.80 -3.15
CA ASP A 799 40.41 21.71 -1.76
C ASP A 799 39.99 20.28 -1.44
N THR A 800 40.66 19.71 -0.44
CA THR A 800 40.32 18.39 0.11
C THR A 800 39.94 18.46 1.58
N THR A 801 39.94 19.66 2.16
CA THR A 801 39.56 19.91 3.55
C THR A 801 38.05 20.11 3.63
N PRO A 802 37.31 19.24 4.34
CA PRO A 802 35.88 19.45 4.52
C PRO A 802 35.58 20.68 5.39
N PRO A 803 34.38 21.28 5.22
CA PRO A 803 33.96 22.41 6.02
C PRO A 803 33.85 22.04 7.51
N THR A 804 33.95 23.05 8.38
CA THR A 804 33.90 22.86 9.84
C THR A 804 32.71 23.57 10.46
N LEU A 805 32.07 22.93 11.43
CA LEU A 805 31.05 23.53 12.28
C LEU A 805 31.74 24.29 13.42
N THR A 806 31.65 25.62 13.40
CA THR A 806 32.31 26.51 14.38
C THR A 806 31.41 26.85 15.55
N ALA A 807 30.09 26.85 15.35
CA ALA A 807 29.10 27.03 16.40
C ALA A 807 27.87 26.15 16.16
N PHE A 808 27.32 25.57 17.22
CA PHE A 808 26.05 24.85 17.20
C PHE A 808 25.31 25.07 18.52
N SER A 809 24.03 25.40 18.43
CA SER A 809 23.17 25.58 19.60
C SER A 809 21.72 25.31 19.26
N PHE A 810 20.93 24.98 20.27
CA PHE A 810 19.48 24.94 20.15
C PHE A 810 18.80 25.41 21.43
N SER A 811 17.60 25.95 21.27
CA SER A 811 16.76 26.44 22.37
C SER A 811 15.28 26.17 22.07
N PRO A 812 14.49 25.70 23.06
CA PRO A 812 14.92 25.28 24.40
C PRO A 812 15.77 24.00 24.38
N ASN A 813 16.47 23.71 25.49
CA ASN A 813 17.25 22.47 25.66
C ASN A 813 16.44 21.31 26.25
N PHE A 814 15.15 21.55 26.53
CA PHE A 814 14.18 20.53 26.90
C PHE A 814 12.92 20.71 26.06
N VAL A 815 12.18 19.62 25.87
CA VAL A 815 10.95 19.59 25.07
C VAL A 815 9.91 18.73 25.81
N ASP A 816 8.66 19.19 25.81
CA ASP A 816 7.52 18.34 26.18
C ASP A 816 6.91 17.76 24.91
N VAL A 817 7.18 16.49 24.66
CA VAL A 817 6.80 15.78 23.43
C VAL A 817 5.30 15.52 23.32
N PHE A 818 4.51 15.87 24.34
CA PHE A 818 3.06 15.70 24.35
C PHE A 818 2.26 17.02 24.37
N ASP A 819 2.91 18.18 24.30
CA ASP A 819 2.18 19.44 24.24
C ASP A 819 1.52 19.66 22.87
N SER A 820 0.25 20.08 22.85
CA SER A 820 -0.50 20.33 21.62
C SER A 820 -0.16 21.68 20.96
N GLY A 821 0.73 22.49 21.55
CA GLY A 821 1.34 23.68 20.95
C GLY A 821 0.49 24.96 21.05
N GLU A 822 -0.83 24.90 20.88
CA GLU A 822 -1.62 26.14 20.68
C GLU A 822 -1.88 26.99 21.94
N LEU A 823 -1.84 26.44 23.16
CA LEU A 823 -2.23 27.18 24.38
C LEU A 823 -1.07 27.56 25.31
N TYR A 824 0.09 26.91 25.19
CA TYR A 824 1.22 27.11 26.09
C TYR A 824 2.56 27.11 25.34
N ASN A 825 2.87 28.21 24.67
CA ASN A 825 4.25 28.57 24.30
C ASN A 825 5.01 27.50 23.46
N ASN A 826 4.32 26.83 22.52
CA ASN A 826 4.89 25.88 21.54
C ASN A 826 6.04 25.01 22.10
N SER A 827 5.82 24.26 23.19
CA SER A 827 6.93 23.58 23.88
C SER A 827 7.56 22.42 23.11
N ARG A 828 7.09 22.14 21.89
CA ARG A 828 7.67 21.20 20.90
C ARG A 828 8.52 21.87 19.82
N GLU A 829 8.50 23.20 19.73
CA GLU A 829 9.34 23.93 18.79
C GLU A 829 10.74 24.11 19.37
N VAL A 830 11.74 23.61 18.64
CA VAL A 830 13.15 23.76 18.98
C VAL A 830 13.83 24.50 17.83
N ILE A 831 14.45 25.62 18.15
CA ILE A 831 15.19 26.42 17.18
C ILE A 831 16.65 26.00 17.24
N PHE A 832 17.16 25.48 16.13
CA PHE A 832 18.57 25.15 15.94
C PHE A 832 19.26 26.30 15.22
N GLN A 833 20.45 26.67 15.68
CA GLN A 833 21.30 27.66 15.05
C GLN A 833 22.72 27.10 14.92
N MET A 834 23.29 27.23 13.73
CA MET A 834 24.60 26.67 13.43
C MET A 834 25.42 27.60 12.53
N THR A 835 26.73 27.60 12.73
CA THR A 835 27.69 28.34 11.91
C THR A 835 28.71 27.36 11.36
N ALA A 836 28.88 27.38 10.05
CA ALA A 836 29.89 26.60 9.34
C ALA A 836 30.92 27.53 8.70
N SER A 837 32.17 27.11 8.65
CA SER A 837 33.29 27.84 8.06
C SER A 837 34.13 26.93 7.18
N ASP A 838 34.59 27.48 6.07
CA ASP A 838 35.51 26.87 5.12
C ASP A 838 36.34 27.94 4.39
N ASP A 839 37.62 27.69 4.13
CA ASP A 839 38.51 28.66 3.48
C ASP A 839 38.12 28.94 2.01
N ASN A 840 37.49 27.98 1.33
CA ASN A 840 36.95 28.13 -0.03
C ASN A 840 35.47 28.50 -0.04
N GLY A 841 34.85 28.55 1.14
CA GLY A 841 33.48 28.98 1.38
C GLY A 841 32.46 27.85 1.36
N ILE A 842 31.31 28.11 1.95
CA ILE A 842 30.22 27.15 2.10
C ILE A 842 29.31 27.18 0.86
N LEU A 843 28.89 26.00 0.38
CA LEU A 843 27.92 25.85 -0.69
C LEU A 843 26.52 26.17 -0.17
N LEU A 844 26.10 27.42 -0.35
CA LEU A 844 24.83 27.94 0.19
C LEU A 844 23.58 27.25 -0.38
N GLY A 845 23.69 26.59 -1.54
CA GLY A 845 22.60 25.81 -2.15
C GLY A 845 22.34 24.46 -1.46
N SER A 846 23.21 24.05 -0.54
CA SER A 846 23.10 22.81 0.25
C SER A 846 23.08 23.13 1.74
N PRO A 847 21.97 23.66 2.26
CA PRO A 847 21.88 23.94 3.68
C PRO A 847 21.95 22.63 4.49
N PRO A 848 22.67 22.63 5.62
CA PRO A 848 22.77 21.45 6.47
C PRO A 848 21.40 21.03 7.03
N THR A 849 21.27 19.74 7.29
CA THR A 849 20.07 19.12 7.83
C THR A 849 20.31 18.69 9.27
N VAL A 850 19.40 19.07 10.16
CA VAL A 850 19.37 18.61 11.55
C VAL A 850 18.56 17.33 11.62
N TYR A 851 19.09 16.35 12.33
CA TYR A 851 18.44 15.06 12.57
C TYR A 851 18.24 14.86 14.05
N LEU A 852 17.02 14.46 14.41
CA LEU A 852 16.66 14.01 15.74
C LEU A 852 16.51 12.50 15.71
N GLN A 853 17.17 11.83 16.65
CA GLN A 853 17.16 10.38 16.78
C GLN A 853 16.74 9.98 18.19
N ASP A 854 15.79 9.07 18.31
CA ASP A 854 15.43 8.48 19.61
C ASP A 854 16.19 7.17 19.87
N LYS A 855 16.04 6.61 21.07
CA LYS A 855 16.64 5.32 21.49
C LYS A 855 16.26 4.15 20.57
N ARG A 856 15.21 4.27 19.76
CA ARG A 856 14.74 3.24 18.83
C ARG A 856 15.17 3.48 17.40
N THR A 857 16.13 4.37 17.19
CA THR A 857 16.65 4.73 15.87
C THR A 857 15.60 5.31 14.93
N ARG A 858 14.46 5.79 15.45
CA ARG A 858 13.56 6.60 14.64
C ARG A 858 14.29 7.91 14.38
N VAL A 859 14.37 8.29 13.11
CA VAL A 859 15.06 9.50 12.67
C VAL A 859 14.04 10.42 12.04
N VAL A 860 13.97 11.65 12.53
CA VAL A 860 13.24 12.74 11.88
C VAL A 860 14.21 13.86 11.57
N SER A 861 13.97 14.60 10.49
CA SER A 861 14.92 15.60 10.01
C SER A 861 14.24 16.87 9.56
N GLN A 862 14.99 17.97 9.56
CA GLN A 862 14.57 19.26 9.06
C GLN A 862 15.77 19.96 8.43
N VAL A 863 15.58 20.43 7.20
CA VAL A 863 16.57 21.21 6.46
C VAL A 863 16.62 22.63 7.02
N SER A 864 17.82 23.17 7.21
CA SER A 864 18.00 24.53 7.69
C SER A 864 17.83 25.59 6.60
N GLU A 865 17.63 26.83 7.01
CA GLU A 865 17.56 28.01 6.16
C GLU A 865 18.80 28.87 6.37
N LEU A 866 19.31 29.47 5.31
CA LEU A 866 20.42 30.42 5.38
C LEU A 866 19.96 31.72 6.05
N VAL A 867 20.64 32.13 7.12
CA VAL A 867 20.41 33.41 7.81
C VAL A 867 21.33 34.50 7.27
N SER A 868 22.61 34.19 7.14
CA SER A 868 23.65 35.11 6.65
C SER A 868 24.86 34.34 6.17
N SER A 869 25.63 34.90 5.23
CA SER A 869 26.89 34.33 4.79
C SER A 869 27.94 35.40 4.49
N THR A 870 29.20 34.99 4.56
CA THR A 870 30.38 35.68 4.05
C THR A 870 31.03 34.78 3.00
N ASP A 871 32.21 35.15 2.50
CA ASP A 871 32.95 34.31 1.54
C ASP A 871 33.44 32.98 2.15
N THR A 872 33.59 32.91 3.47
CA THR A 872 34.16 31.76 4.19
C THR A 872 33.20 31.16 5.24
N GLU A 873 32.21 31.91 5.71
CA GLU A 873 31.30 31.46 6.77
C GLU A 873 29.84 31.54 6.33
N ALA A 874 29.02 30.63 6.85
CA ALA A 874 27.56 30.67 6.70
C ALA A 874 26.87 30.34 8.02
N VAL A 875 25.83 31.11 8.34
CA VAL A 875 24.98 30.93 9.51
C VAL A 875 23.64 30.39 9.03
N PHE A 876 23.23 29.26 9.59
CA PHE A 876 21.97 28.61 9.29
C PHE A 876 21.08 28.53 10.53
N ARG A 877 19.76 28.50 10.28
CA ARG A 877 18.74 28.36 11.31
C ARG A 877 17.67 27.38 10.86
N CYS A 878 17.19 26.56 11.78
CA CYS A 878 16.10 25.62 11.53
C CYS A 878 15.11 25.69 12.70
N ASN A 879 13.82 25.89 12.40
CA ASN A 879 12.76 25.73 13.38
C ASN A 879 12.21 24.30 13.24
N PHE A 880 12.42 23.45 14.25
CA PHE A 880 12.02 22.05 14.23
C PHE A 880 10.82 21.86 15.17
N THR A 881 9.73 21.28 14.68
CA THR A 881 8.63 20.82 15.56
C THR A 881 8.83 19.35 15.87
N VAL A 882 9.17 19.03 17.12
CA VAL A 882 9.37 17.63 17.54
C VAL A 882 8.04 16.86 17.37
N PRO A 883 8.05 15.70 16.67
CA PRO A 883 6.83 14.92 16.50
C PRO A 883 6.25 14.49 17.86
N PHE A 884 4.94 14.36 17.91
CA PHE A 884 4.25 13.99 19.15
C PHE A 884 4.74 12.61 19.65
N GLY A 885 5.09 12.52 20.93
CA GLY A 885 5.62 11.30 21.56
C GLY A 885 7.02 10.88 21.10
N PHE A 886 7.70 11.65 20.24
CA PHE A 886 9.03 11.33 19.75
C PHE A 886 10.04 11.38 20.89
N GLY A 887 10.75 10.28 21.16
CA GLY A 887 11.68 10.21 22.30
C GLY A 887 11.00 10.08 23.66
N PHE A 888 9.73 9.69 23.77
CA PHE A 888 9.08 9.50 25.08
C PHE A 888 9.89 8.57 26.02
N LYS A 889 10.01 8.98 27.30
CA LYS A 889 10.84 8.35 28.36
C LYS A 889 12.33 8.16 27.99
N SER A 890 12.81 8.85 26.96
CA SER A 890 14.20 8.88 26.50
C SER A 890 14.60 10.32 26.25
N ASP A 891 15.89 10.61 26.22
CA ASP A 891 16.33 11.85 25.61
C ASP A 891 16.33 11.71 24.08
N ILE A 892 16.27 12.85 23.39
CA ILE A 892 16.40 12.92 21.93
C ILE A 892 17.84 13.30 21.62
N TYR A 893 18.47 12.54 20.73
CA TYR A 893 19.83 12.81 20.29
C TYR A 893 19.82 13.61 19.00
N VAL A 894 20.75 14.55 18.89
CA VAL A 894 20.85 15.48 17.77
C VAL A 894 22.10 15.14 16.96
N SER A 895 21.98 15.21 15.64
CA SER A 895 23.12 15.19 14.72
C SER A 895 22.90 16.20 13.59
N VAL A 896 23.98 16.62 12.93
CA VAL A 896 23.95 17.58 11.83
C VAL A 896 24.71 16.99 10.66
N PHE A 897 24.08 16.88 9.50
CA PHE A 897 24.75 16.40 8.28
C PHE A 897 24.49 17.32 7.10
N GLY A 898 25.31 17.20 6.06
CA GLY A 898 25.15 17.97 4.83
C GLY A 898 25.72 19.38 4.89
N ILE A 899 26.76 19.62 5.70
CA ILE A 899 27.56 20.85 5.56
C ILE A 899 28.49 20.62 4.37
N VAL A 900 28.35 21.42 3.31
CA VAL A 900 29.10 21.24 2.06
C VAL A 900 29.87 22.52 1.71
N ASP A 901 31.12 22.40 1.30
CA ASP A 901 31.91 23.51 0.77
C ASP A 901 31.68 23.70 -0.75
N ASN A 902 32.23 24.77 -1.34
CA ASN A 902 32.10 25.02 -2.77
C ASN A 902 32.81 23.97 -3.67
N GLN A 903 33.71 23.15 -3.11
CA GLN A 903 34.44 22.08 -3.82
C GLN A 903 33.78 20.69 -3.63
N SER A 904 32.56 20.66 -3.08
CA SER A 904 31.77 19.47 -2.82
C SER A 904 32.40 18.50 -1.81
N ASN A 905 33.32 18.96 -0.97
CA ASN A 905 33.63 18.22 0.24
C ASN A 905 32.53 18.51 1.27
N PHE A 906 32.15 17.48 2.01
CA PHE A 906 31.13 17.58 3.02
C PHE A 906 31.61 17.10 4.37
N LYS A 907 30.99 17.64 5.40
CA LYS A 907 31.16 17.25 6.79
C LYS A 907 29.80 17.01 7.43
N GLY A 908 29.75 15.92 8.19
CA GLY A 908 28.70 15.62 9.12
C GLY A 908 29.24 15.53 10.54
N TYR A 909 28.38 15.83 11.50
CA TYR A 909 28.62 15.72 12.92
C TYR A 909 27.57 14.78 13.48
N SER A 910 27.98 13.52 13.63
CA SER A 910 27.23 12.52 14.37
C SER A 910 27.12 12.91 15.86
N ILE A 911 26.29 12.19 16.63
CA ILE A 911 26.04 12.46 18.06
C ILE A 911 27.37 12.52 18.85
N SER A 912 28.24 11.53 18.66
CA SER A 912 29.56 11.42 19.28
C SER A 912 30.51 12.53 18.83
N GLN A 913 30.41 12.98 17.58
CA GLN A 913 31.24 14.07 17.05
C GLN A 913 30.81 15.44 17.60
N LEU A 914 29.50 15.70 17.75
CA LEU A 914 29.00 16.89 18.43
C LEU A 914 29.43 16.91 19.91
N ALA A 915 29.29 15.77 20.60
CA ALA A 915 29.74 15.63 21.98
C ALA A 915 31.24 15.87 22.14
N ALA A 916 32.08 15.29 21.26
CA ALA A 916 33.53 15.49 21.27
C ALA A 916 33.92 16.94 20.98
N ALA A 917 33.14 17.65 20.15
CA ALA A 917 33.32 19.07 19.86
C ALA A 917 32.73 19.99 20.96
N SER A 918 32.23 19.44 22.06
CA SER A 918 31.56 20.19 23.15
C SER A 918 30.32 20.99 22.70
N PHE A 919 29.70 20.59 21.60
CA PHE A 919 28.42 21.13 21.16
C PHE A 919 27.25 20.41 21.85
N PRO A 920 26.09 21.06 22.01
CA PRO A 920 24.91 20.37 22.53
C PRO A 920 24.47 19.29 21.52
N TYR A 921 24.26 18.07 22.01
CA TYR A 921 23.92 16.91 21.17
C TYR A 921 22.70 16.14 21.71
N LYS A 922 22.09 16.64 22.78
CA LYS A 922 21.06 15.96 23.56
C LYS A 922 19.97 16.95 23.96
N LEU A 923 18.77 16.71 23.46
CA LEU A 923 17.55 17.43 23.80
C LEU A 923 16.80 16.64 24.87
N GLN A 924 16.61 17.24 26.04
CA GLN A 924 15.98 16.57 27.17
C GLN A 924 14.48 16.47 26.98
N VAL A 925 13.91 15.27 27.15
CA VAL A 925 12.45 15.12 27.14
C VAL A 925 11.95 15.23 28.57
N GLN A 926 11.13 16.25 28.84
CA GLN A 926 10.42 16.39 30.11
C GLN A 926 8.96 16.07 29.87
N PRO A 927 8.50 14.83 30.18
CA PRO A 927 7.10 14.49 30.03
C PRO A 927 6.31 15.21 31.12
N LEU A 928 5.67 16.34 30.78
CA LEU A 928 4.60 16.87 31.61
C LEU A 928 3.36 16.04 31.27
N LEU A 929 3.04 15.04 32.10
CA LEU A 929 1.85 14.18 31.96
C LEU A 929 0.51 14.96 32.09
N THR A 930 0.52 16.29 32.05
CA THR A 930 -0.69 17.09 31.86
C THR A 930 -1.08 17.04 30.39
N HIS A 931 -1.68 15.92 30.00
CA HIS A 931 -2.15 15.63 28.65
C HIS A 931 -3.12 16.71 28.13
N ASN A 932 -2.63 17.61 27.27
CA ASN A 932 -3.50 18.48 26.47
C ASN A 932 -4.15 17.64 25.34
N VAL A 933 -5.36 18.00 24.90
CA VAL A 933 -6.00 17.34 23.75
C VAL A 933 -5.27 17.76 22.50
N SER A 934 -4.94 16.80 21.65
CA SER A 934 -4.40 17.07 20.31
C SER A 934 -5.33 16.46 19.28
N VAL A 935 -5.68 17.22 18.25
CA VAL A 935 -6.41 16.75 17.07
C VAL A 935 -5.41 16.63 15.93
N PHE A 936 -5.26 15.44 15.35
CA PHE A 936 -4.31 15.21 14.27
C PHE A 936 -4.95 15.36 12.89
N SER A 937 -6.19 14.91 12.75
CA SER A 937 -6.90 14.92 11.48
C SER A 937 -8.39 14.67 11.67
N THR A 938 -9.16 14.96 10.61
CA THR A 938 -10.55 14.54 10.49
C THR A 938 -10.66 13.47 9.43
N ILE A 939 -11.46 12.43 9.71
CA ILE A 939 -11.49 11.25 8.83
C ILE A 939 -12.53 11.44 7.74
N ASN A 940 -13.73 11.92 8.07
CA ASN A 940 -14.86 11.93 7.15
C ASN A 940 -15.88 13.00 7.57
N LEU A 941 -16.33 13.82 6.61
CA LEU A 941 -17.54 14.65 6.71
C LEU A 941 -18.59 14.22 5.67
N TYR A 942 -18.53 12.98 5.19
CA TYR A 942 -19.45 12.48 4.19
C TYR A 942 -20.84 12.16 4.77
N GLU A 943 -21.78 11.88 3.87
CA GLU A 943 -23.21 11.59 4.04
C GLU A 943 -23.58 10.50 5.07
N SER A 944 -22.62 9.85 5.73
CA SER A 944 -22.85 8.83 6.77
C SER A 944 -23.53 9.37 8.03
N GLY A 945 -23.74 10.69 8.13
CA GLY A 945 -24.38 11.30 9.29
C GLY A 945 -23.48 11.37 10.52
N HIS A 946 -22.16 11.15 10.39
CA HIS A 946 -21.21 11.21 11.49
C HIS A 946 -19.97 12.06 11.17
N ILE A 947 -19.37 12.68 12.19
CA ILE A 947 -18.11 13.41 12.14
C ILE A 947 -17.10 12.66 12.99
N SER A 948 -16.12 12.03 12.35
CA SER A 948 -15.04 11.32 13.03
C SER A 948 -13.78 12.18 13.10
N ILE A 949 -13.29 12.42 14.31
CA ILE A 949 -12.11 13.23 14.59
C ILE A 949 -11.04 12.34 15.21
N ARG A 950 -9.84 12.34 14.61
CA ARG A 950 -8.66 11.65 15.14
C ARG A 950 -7.82 12.60 15.95
N GLY A 951 -7.33 12.10 17.06
CA GLY A 951 -6.51 12.87 17.96
C GLY A 951 -5.95 12.00 19.06
N ARG A 952 -5.60 12.62 20.17
CA ARG A 952 -5.15 11.98 21.40
C ARG A 952 -5.71 12.69 22.61
N ASN A 953 -5.86 11.93 23.68
CA ASN A 953 -6.35 12.37 24.98
C ASN A 953 -7.78 12.90 24.95
N PHE A 954 -8.64 12.38 24.06
CA PHE A 954 -10.06 12.69 24.12
C PHE A 954 -10.69 12.12 25.39
N ASP A 955 -11.65 12.86 25.94
CA ASP A 955 -12.49 12.46 27.04
C ASP A 955 -13.94 12.38 26.57
N PRO A 956 -14.76 11.44 27.07
CA PRO A 956 -16.19 11.36 26.74
C PRO A 956 -16.99 12.65 27.00
N THR A 957 -16.49 13.53 27.87
CA THR A 957 -17.09 14.83 28.20
C THR A 957 -16.66 15.97 27.27
N ASP A 958 -15.74 15.69 26.33
CA ASP A 958 -15.25 16.69 25.39
C ASP A 958 -16.35 17.15 24.41
N GLN A 959 -16.32 18.43 24.09
CA GLN A 959 -17.25 19.09 23.17
C GLN A 959 -16.54 19.47 21.88
N LEU A 960 -17.18 19.25 20.74
CA LEU A 960 -16.67 19.69 19.45
C LEU A 960 -17.16 21.11 19.14
N LEU A 961 -16.24 22.06 19.04
CA LEU A 961 -16.52 23.36 18.44
C LEU A 961 -16.17 23.35 16.96
N ILE A 962 -17.14 23.74 16.15
CA ILE A 962 -17.02 23.92 14.72
C ILE A 962 -17.06 25.41 14.46
N ARG A 963 -15.98 25.97 13.92
CA ARG A 963 -15.93 27.34 13.44
C ARG A 963 -16.12 27.36 11.93
N PHE A 964 -17.15 28.04 11.47
CA PHE A 964 -17.40 28.24 10.05
C PHE A 964 -16.63 29.45 9.52
N ASN A 965 -16.33 29.46 8.22
CA ASN A 965 -15.62 30.56 7.54
C ASN A 965 -16.30 31.93 7.70
N ASN A 966 -17.63 31.95 7.88
CA ASN A 966 -18.40 33.17 8.14
C ASN A 966 -18.23 33.70 9.59
N GLY A 967 -17.40 33.06 10.42
CA GLY A 967 -17.15 33.43 11.80
C GLY A 967 -18.18 32.92 12.81
N THR A 968 -19.22 32.19 12.38
CA THR A 968 -20.17 31.54 13.29
C THR A 968 -19.60 30.26 13.88
N PHE A 969 -20.17 29.81 15.00
CA PHE A 969 -19.76 28.60 15.69
C PHE A 969 -20.95 27.67 15.91
N ALA A 970 -20.74 26.37 15.77
CA ALA A 970 -21.63 25.33 16.29
C ALA A 970 -20.88 24.51 17.34
N THR A 971 -21.59 24.09 18.38
CA THR A 971 -21.05 23.19 19.40
C THR A 971 -21.84 21.89 19.36
N LEU A 972 -21.13 20.78 19.20
CA LEU A 972 -21.68 19.44 19.32
C LEU A 972 -21.24 18.85 20.65
N SER A 973 -22.22 18.49 21.47
CA SER A 973 -22.04 17.81 22.75
C SER A 973 -22.58 16.38 22.63
N ASN A 974 -22.02 15.46 23.42
CA ASN A 974 -22.35 14.03 23.42
C ASN A 974 -21.85 13.29 22.16
N SER A 975 -20.57 12.92 22.15
CA SER A 975 -20.04 11.98 21.17
C SER A 975 -20.78 10.65 21.25
N ILE A 976 -21.12 10.06 20.10
CA ILE A 976 -21.72 8.72 20.04
C ILE A 976 -20.69 7.61 20.28
N PHE A 977 -19.42 7.94 20.07
CA PHE A 977 -18.30 7.06 20.32
C PHE A 977 -17.09 7.89 20.68
N ASN A 978 -16.35 7.46 21.69
CA ASN A 978 -15.17 8.14 22.18
C ASN A 978 -14.20 7.11 22.71
N THR A 979 -12.98 7.19 22.21
CA THR A 979 -11.78 6.60 22.81
C THR A 979 -10.74 7.71 22.92
N ASN A 980 -9.58 7.44 23.51
CA ASN A 980 -8.54 8.46 23.59
C ASN A 980 -8.02 8.88 22.21
N SER A 981 -8.10 8.01 21.20
CA SER A 981 -7.56 8.20 19.85
C SER A 981 -8.58 8.70 18.81
N ILE A 982 -9.88 8.48 19.04
CA ILE A 982 -10.94 8.90 18.11
C ILE A 982 -12.20 9.33 18.87
N ILE A 983 -12.84 10.40 18.40
CA ILE A 983 -14.14 10.84 18.87
C ILE A 983 -15.07 11.00 17.67
N VAL A 984 -16.29 10.47 17.79
CA VAL A 984 -17.29 10.48 16.72
C VAL A 984 -18.55 11.17 17.22
N PHE A 985 -18.99 12.17 16.47
CA PHE A 985 -20.23 12.91 16.72
C PHE A 985 -21.27 12.58 15.67
N ASN A 986 -22.55 12.70 16.02
CA ASN A 986 -23.60 12.80 15.00
C ASN A 986 -23.44 14.11 14.24
N ASN A 987 -23.37 14.02 12.91
CA ASN A 987 -23.39 15.17 12.04
C ASN A 987 -24.78 15.79 12.11
N PRO A 988 -24.93 17.02 12.62
CA PRO A 988 -26.20 17.69 12.54
C PRO A 988 -26.49 18.01 11.06
N SER A 989 -27.74 17.86 10.64
CA SER A 989 -28.19 18.08 9.24
C SER A 989 -27.99 19.52 8.71
N PHE A 990 -27.24 20.38 9.40
CA PHE A 990 -27.06 21.80 9.13
C PHE A 990 -25.62 22.23 8.78
N ILE A 991 -24.62 21.35 8.74
CA ILE A 991 -23.25 21.76 8.39
C ILE A 991 -23.23 22.20 6.91
N PRO A 992 -23.02 23.50 6.62
CA PRO A 992 -22.95 23.99 5.25
C PRO A 992 -21.76 23.37 4.53
N ILE A 993 -21.88 23.17 3.22
CA ILE A 993 -20.82 22.65 2.35
C ILE A 993 -19.75 23.74 2.11
N GLN A 994 -19.04 24.12 3.16
CA GLN A 994 -17.94 25.08 3.14
C GLN A 994 -16.80 24.55 4.00
N ASP A 995 -15.58 24.97 3.70
CA ASP A 995 -14.43 24.67 4.55
C ASP A 995 -14.71 25.19 5.98
N LEU A 996 -14.34 24.37 6.96
CA LEU A 996 -14.59 24.65 8.37
C LEU A 996 -13.34 24.33 9.18
N THR A 997 -13.20 25.00 10.31
CA THR A 997 -12.13 24.72 11.27
C THR A 997 -12.77 24.06 12.49
N ILE A 998 -12.25 22.89 12.88
CA ILE A 998 -12.70 22.20 14.08
C ILE A 998 -11.71 22.38 15.24
N THR A 999 -12.24 22.47 16.45
CA THR A 999 -11.48 22.49 17.69
C THR A 999 -12.25 21.70 18.75
N ILE A 1000 -11.57 20.88 19.55
CA ILE A 1000 -12.18 20.18 20.68
C ILE A 1000 -12.00 21.03 21.94
N GLN A 1001 -13.08 21.24 22.69
CA GLN A 1001 -13.07 21.87 24.00
C GLN A 1001 -13.30 20.82 25.09
N LYS A 1002 -12.36 20.71 26.03
CA LYS A 1002 -12.50 19.87 27.21
C LYS A 1002 -13.47 20.46 28.22
N SER A 1003 -14.01 19.61 29.08
CA SER A 1003 -14.83 20.00 30.24
C SER A 1003 -14.13 20.98 31.21
N ASN A 1004 -12.80 21.03 31.22
CA ASN A 1004 -12.01 21.99 32.01
C ASN A 1004 -11.78 23.34 31.29
N GLY A 1005 -12.37 23.56 30.11
CA GLY A 1005 -12.25 24.79 29.33
C GLY A 1005 -10.99 24.88 28.46
N LYS A 1006 -10.11 23.87 28.46
CA LYS A 1006 -8.98 23.79 27.52
C LYS A 1006 -9.45 23.47 26.11
N PHE A 1007 -8.73 23.97 25.11
CA PHE A 1007 -8.98 23.70 23.70
C PHE A 1007 -7.85 22.82 23.12
N SER A 1008 -8.18 21.99 22.14
CA SER A 1008 -7.19 21.34 21.28
C SER A 1008 -6.58 22.32 20.30
N ASN A 1009 -5.62 21.85 19.51
CA ASN A 1009 -5.27 22.54 18.28
C ASN A 1009 -6.44 22.54 17.28
N SER A 1010 -6.38 23.46 16.32
CA SER A 1010 -7.42 23.64 15.30
C SER A 1010 -7.06 22.90 14.00
N VAL A 1011 -8.03 22.22 13.40
CA VAL A 1011 -7.83 21.51 12.11
C VAL A 1011 -8.78 22.06 11.06
N ASN A 1012 -8.23 22.48 9.92
CA ASN A 1012 -9.01 22.86 8.76
C ASN A 1012 -9.49 21.60 8.05
N VAL A 1013 -10.81 21.50 7.90
CA VAL A 1013 -11.47 20.39 7.23
C VAL A 1013 -12.03 20.90 5.92
N GLN A 1014 -11.50 20.36 4.83
CA GLN A 1014 -12.11 20.55 3.52
C GLN A 1014 -13.28 19.57 3.40
N VAL A 1015 -14.49 20.11 3.35
CA VAL A 1015 -15.69 19.31 3.07
C VAL A 1015 -15.61 18.91 1.60
N LYS A 1016 -15.24 17.66 1.33
CA LYS A 1016 -15.35 17.14 -0.05
C LYS A 1016 -16.82 17.15 -0.43
N LYS A 1017 -17.18 18.00 -1.39
CA LYS A 1017 -18.55 18.00 -1.93
C LYS A 1017 -18.77 16.62 -2.54
N THR A 1018 -19.77 15.87 -2.09
CA THR A 1018 -20.31 14.81 -2.92
C THR A 1018 -20.79 15.50 -4.20
N PRO A 1019 -20.21 15.17 -5.37
CA PRO A 1019 -20.67 15.74 -6.61
C PRO A 1019 -22.15 15.39 -6.73
N HIS A 1020 -22.97 16.40 -6.95
CA HIS A 1020 -24.40 16.20 -7.04
C HIS A 1020 -24.66 15.31 -8.25
N TYR A 1021 -25.16 14.10 -8.01
CA TYR A 1021 -25.60 13.14 -9.03
C TYR A 1021 -26.83 13.71 -9.73
N GLY A 1022 -26.63 14.70 -10.59
CA GLY A 1022 -27.66 15.08 -11.54
C GLY A 1022 -27.86 13.91 -12.51
N PRO A 1023 -29.10 13.54 -12.86
CA PRO A 1023 -29.30 12.65 -14.00
C PRO A 1023 -28.52 13.25 -15.17
N PRO A 1024 -27.68 12.44 -15.87
CA PRO A 1024 -26.87 12.94 -16.98
C PRO A 1024 -27.80 13.75 -17.86
N ALA A 1025 -27.47 15.04 -18.09
CA ALA A 1025 -28.30 15.95 -18.85
C ALA A 1025 -28.65 15.23 -20.14
N SER A 1026 -29.91 14.78 -20.24
CA SER A 1026 -30.35 13.93 -21.34
C SER A 1026 -30.03 14.70 -22.60
N SER A 1027 -28.98 14.29 -23.29
CA SER A 1027 -28.54 14.91 -24.53
C SER A 1027 -29.62 14.54 -25.52
N THR A 1028 -30.68 15.36 -25.57
CA THR A 1028 -31.60 15.37 -26.68
C THR A 1028 -30.79 15.78 -27.89
N THR A 1029 -30.20 14.78 -28.53
CA THR A 1029 -29.62 14.81 -29.86
C THR A 1029 -30.75 15.21 -30.79
N SER A 1030 -30.92 16.52 -30.99
CA SER A 1030 -31.60 17.01 -32.16
C SER A 1030 -30.79 16.52 -33.35
N SER A 1031 -31.33 15.55 -34.08
CA SER A 1031 -30.75 15.00 -35.30
C SER A 1031 -30.62 16.11 -36.35
N SER A 1032 -29.56 16.90 -36.31
CA SER A 1032 -29.08 17.61 -37.49
C SER A 1032 -28.31 16.61 -38.31
N GLN A 1033 -28.89 16.18 -39.43
CA GLN A 1033 -28.23 15.34 -40.42
C GLN A 1033 -26.86 15.93 -40.77
N GLU A 1034 -25.81 15.17 -40.48
CA GLU A 1034 -24.47 15.38 -41.03
C GLU A 1034 -24.54 15.23 -42.56
N SER A 1035 -24.38 16.35 -43.27
CA SER A 1035 -23.94 16.34 -44.65
C SER A 1035 -22.41 16.26 -44.67
N SER A 1036 -21.90 15.19 -45.26
CA SER A 1036 -20.48 15.00 -45.56
C SER A 1036 -19.92 16.16 -46.40
N SER A 1037 -18.89 16.86 -45.92
CA SER A 1037 -18.01 17.65 -46.78
C SER A 1037 -16.59 17.74 -46.23
N SER A 1038 -15.69 17.06 -46.95
CA SER A 1038 -14.32 17.45 -47.34
C SER A 1038 -13.64 18.60 -46.59
N ASP A 1039 -12.47 18.27 -46.04
CA ASP A 1039 -11.44 19.18 -45.55
C ASP A 1039 -11.03 20.23 -46.61
N GLU A 1040 -11.30 21.50 -46.32
CA GLU A 1040 -10.53 22.65 -46.78
C GLU A 1040 -10.53 23.73 -45.67
N PRO A 1041 -9.46 24.54 -45.54
CA PRO A 1041 -9.26 25.41 -44.39
C PRO A 1041 -10.26 26.58 -44.38
N PRO A 1042 -10.60 27.13 -43.20
CA PRO A 1042 -11.74 28.03 -43.06
C PRO A 1042 -11.47 29.36 -43.76
N VAL A 1043 -12.25 29.62 -44.82
CA VAL A 1043 -12.37 30.94 -45.42
C VAL A 1043 -13.07 31.85 -44.42
N THR A 1044 -12.45 32.99 -44.14
CA THR A 1044 -12.96 34.04 -43.25
C THR A 1044 -14.37 34.46 -43.64
N ASN A 1045 -15.34 34.17 -42.76
CA ASN A 1045 -16.73 34.59 -42.92
C ASN A 1045 -16.84 36.11 -43.06
N LYS A 1046 -17.60 36.56 -44.07
CA LYS A 1046 -17.97 37.97 -44.25
C LYS A 1046 -18.73 38.49 -43.00
N PRO A 1047 -18.60 39.78 -42.66
CA PRO A 1047 -19.29 40.38 -41.51
C PRO A 1047 -20.81 40.15 -41.62
N GLN A 1048 -21.41 39.49 -40.63
CA GLN A 1048 -22.87 39.37 -40.55
C GLN A 1048 -23.46 40.72 -40.19
N THR A 1049 -24.25 41.28 -41.10
CA THR A 1049 -25.00 42.53 -40.89
C THR A 1049 -26.13 42.24 -39.91
N CYS A 1050 -26.27 43.03 -38.84
CA CYS A 1050 -27.33 42.84 -37.85
C CYS A 1050 -28.70 42.84 -38.54
N ILE A 1051 -29.45 41.77 -38.33
CA ILE A 1051 -30.76 41.53 -38.97
C ILE A 1051 -31.83 42.54 -38.47
N SER A 1052 -31.52 43.32 -37.41
CA SER A 1052 -32.34 44.41 -36.86
C SER A 1052 -31.46 45.31 -35.96
N ASP A 1053 -32.01 46.39 -35.37
CA ASP A 1053 -31.37 47.25 -34.34
C ASP A 1053 -31.13 46.52 -32.99
N CYS A 1054 -30.92 45.19 -33.00
CA CYS A 1054 -30.65 44.36 -31.83
C CYS A 1054 -31.68 44.57 -30.70
N GLY A 1055 -32.96 44.58 -31.07
CA GLY A 1055 -34.06 44.77 -30.12
C GLY A 1055 -34.21 46.22 -29.63
N GLY A 1056 -33.40 47.16 -30.13
CA GLY A 1056 -33.33 48.56 -29.71
C GLY A 1056 -32.10 48.84 -28.84
N ILE A 1057 -31.77 50.13 -28.66
CA ILE A 1057 -30.57 50.58 -27.93
C ILE A 1057 -30.52 50.10 -26.46
N ASP A 1058 -31.69 49.78 -25.90
CA ASP A 1058 -31.85 49.30 -24.53
C ASP A 1058 -31.64 47.78 -24.41
N HIS A 1059 -31.72 47.03 -25.51
CA HIS A 1059 -31.67 45.56 -25.51
C HIS A 1059 -30.36 45.01 -26.09
N GLY A 1060 -29.69 45.74 -26.99
CA GLY A 1060 -28.42 45.30 -27.56
C GLY A 1060 -27.71 46.38 -28.36
N VAL A 1061 -26.49 46.08 -28.77
CA VAL A 1061 -25.68 46.92 -29.67
C VAL A 1061 -25.27 46.09 -30.88
N CYS A 1062 -25.49 46.63 -32.07
CA CYS A 1062 -25.04 46.01 -33.31
C CYS A 1062 -23.52 46.17 -33.46
N THR A 1063 -22.81 45.06 -33.60
CA THR A 1063 -21.38 45.03 -33.88
C THR A 1063 -21.12 44.39 -35.26
N PRO A 1064 -19.92 44.54 -35.85
CA PRO A 1064 -19.56 43.85 -37.09
C PRO A 1064 -19.64 42.31 -37.00
N ALA A 1065 -19.66 41.75 -35.78
CA ALA A 1065 -19.81 40.32 -35.52
C ALA A 1065 -21.27 39.90 -35.22
N GLY A 1066 -22.23 40.83 -35.26
CA GLY A 1066 -23.65 40.59 -34.92
C GLY A 1066 -24.12 41.36 -33.68
N CYS A 1067 -25.32 41.03 -33.19
CA CYS A 1067 -25.92 41.69 -32.03
C CYS A 1067 -25.29 41.22 -30.72
N VAL A 1068 -24.82 42.17 -29.91
CA VAL A 1068 -24.37 41.92 -28.53
C VAL A 1068 -25.47 42.39 -27.58
N CYS A 1069 -26.11 41.46 -26.87
CA CYS A 1069 -27.26 41.76 -26.02
C CYS A 1069 -26.86 42.29 -24.65
N LYS A 1070 -27.61 43.29 -24.17
CA LYS A 1070 -27.53 43.78 -22.80
C LYS A 1070 -28.39 42.89 -21.92
N SER A 1071 -27.81 42.29 -20.89
CA SER A 1071 -28.58 41.51 -19.90
C SER A 1071 -29.74 42.35 -19.36
N PRO A 1072 -30.98 41.82 -19.25
CA PRO A 1072 -31.37 40.40 -19.33
C PRO A 1072 -31.73 39.87 -20.73
N TRP A 1073 -31.44 40.61 -21.80
CA TRP A 1073 -31.80 40.23 -23.17
C TRP A 1073 -30.82 39.23 -23.79
N VAL A 1074 -31.33 38.30 -24.59
CA VAL A 1074 -30.60 37.21 -25.22
C VAL A 1074 -31.14 36.92 -26.63
N GLY A 1075 -30.40 36.12 -27.40
CA GLY A 1075 -30.75 35.71 -28.76
C GLY A 1075 -30.12 36.58 -29.84
N ALA A 1076 -30.07 36.09 -31.08
CA ALA A 1076 -29.36 36.73 -32.20
C ALA A 1076 -29.86 38.15 -32.56
N SER A 1077 -31.04 38.54 -32.08
CA SER A 1077 -31.63 39.87 -32.24
C SER A 1077 -31.89 40.60 -30.92
N CYS A 1078 -31.49 40.05 -29.77
CA CYS A 1078 -31.73 40.60 -28.43
C CYS A 1078 -33.20 40.95 -28.13
N THR A 1079 -34.13 40.17 -28.66
CA THR A 1079 -35.58 40.37 -28.45
C THR A 1079 -36.17 39.44 -27.40
N SER A 1080 -35.39 38.48 -26.89
CA SER A 1080 -35.80 37.54 -25.84
C SER A 1080 -35.22 37.95 -24.50
N GLN A 1081 -35.95 37.79 -23.40
CA GLN A 1081 -35.49 38.12 -22.04
C GLN A 1081 -35.38 36.86 -21.19
N VAL A 1082 -34.28 36.69 -20.46
CA VAL A 1082 -34.19 35.68 -19.40
C VAL A 1082 -34.94 36.20 -18.17
N ILE A 1083 -36.04 35.54 -17.80
CA ILE A 1083 -36.78 35.81 -16.58
C ILE A 1083 -36.37 34.75 -15.55
N ILE A 1084 -35.54 35.14 -14.59
CA ILE A 1084 -35.20 34.29 -13.44
C ILE A 1084 -36.36 34.43 -12.44
N ILE A 1085 -37.07 33.32 -12.18
CA ILE A 1085 -38.11 33.25 -11.17
C ILE A 1085 -37.56 32.43 -10.02
N ASP A 1086 -37.30 33.05 -8.88
CA ASP A 1086 -36.95 32.34 -7.66
C ASP A 1086 -38.20 31.63 -7.12
N PRO A 1087 -38.23 30.28 -7.02
CA PRO A 1087 -39.39 29.58 -6.51
C PRO A 1087 -39.50 29.80 -4.99
N VAL A 1088 -40.57 30.45 -4.56
CA VAL A 1088 -40.91 30.55 -3.12
C VAL A 1088 -41.47 29.19 -2.68
N ILE A 1089 -40.67 28.42 -1.93
CA ILE A 1089 -41.08 27.14 -1.36
C ILE A 1089 -42.10 27.40 -0.24
N ASN A 1090 -43.37 27.09 -0.48
CA ASN A 1090 -44.40 27.08 0.57
C ASN A 1090 -44.28 25.78 1.37
N SER A 1091 -43.88 25.87 2.64
CA SER A 1091 -43.64 24.74 3.54
C SER A 1091 -44.90 23.99 3.99
N THR A 1092 -46.10 24.49 3.66
CA THR A 1092 -47.37 23.90 4.13
C THR A 1092 -48.23 23.28 3.03
N THR A 1093 -48.01 23.66 1.77
CA THR A 1093 -48.71 23.06 0.62
C THR A 1093 -47.79 23.08 -0.61
N PRO A 1094 -47.23 21.95 -1.06
CA PRO A 1094 -46.47 21.92 -2.30
C PRO A 1094 -47.41 22.23 -3.48
N SER A 1095 -47.08 23.26 -4.26
CA SER A 1095 -47.80 23.70 -5.45
C SER A 1095 -46.84 23.79 -6.62
N THR A 1096 -47.22 23.24 -7.77
CA THR A 1096 -46.47 23.33 -9.03
C THR A 1096 -46.77 24.60 -9.83
N ASN A 1097 -47.65 25.48 -9.34
CA ASN A 1097 -48.00 26.73 -10.03
C ASN A 1097 -46.93 27.81 -9.82
N ILE A 1098 -46.08 27.99 -10.82
CA ILE A 1098 -45.16 29.13 -10.94
C ILE A 1098 -45.96 30.33 -11.48
N LYS A 1099 -46.22 31.35 -10.64
CA LYS A 1099 -46.83 32.60 -11.08
C LYS A 1099 -45.79 33.46 -11.81
N VAL A 1100 -45.85 33.48 -13.14
CA VAL A 1100 -45.07 34.42 -13.96
C VAL A 1100 -45.71 35.81 -13.83
N PRO A 1101 -44.95 36.89 -13.55
CA PRO A 1101 -45.49 38.24 -13.53
C PRO A 1101 -46.02 38.60 -14.92
N THR A 1102 -47.32 38.84 -15.04
CA THR A 1102 -47.88 39.43 -16.26
C THR A 1102 -47.51 40.90 -16.26
N LYS A 1103 -46.76 41.32 -17.29
CA LYS A 1103 -46.40 42.71 -17.53
C LYS A 1103 -47.68 43.43 -17.98
N ASP A 1104 -48.31 44.16 -17.07
CA ASP A 1104 -49.37 45.10 -17.44
C ASP A 1104 -48.81 46.12 -18.43
N LYS A 1105 -49.48 46.25 -19.57
CA LYS A 1105 -49.18 47.24 -20.60
C LYS A 1105 -49.55 48.63 -20.07
N THR A 1106 -48.56 49.51 -19.95
CA THR A 1106 -48.72 50.96 -20.15
C THR A 1106 -47.84 51.40 -21.28
#